data_AF-A0A937N7L1-F1
#
_entry.id   AF-A0A937N7L1-F1
#
_cell.length_a   1.000
_cell.length_b   1.000
_cell.length_c   1.000
_cell.angle_alpha   90.00
_cell.angle_beta   90.00
_cell.angle_gamma   90.00
#
_symmetry.space_group_name_H-M   'P 1'
#
loop_
_entity.id
_entity.type
_entity.pdbx_description
1 polymer ?
#
loop_
_entity_poly.entity_id
_entity_poly.type
_entity_poly.pdbx_seq_one_letter_code
_entity_poly.pdbx_strand_id
1 'polypeptide(L)'
;MLVRLSAAIRLLLFGSACLGFCFSGPTFADGTGVVTGGDLPAPVKIDVKAENSLVTAQPIVFVARSQYPGDHHNTATMFQTGEINTNKFNGPSAIKVIDFARGRLWTLLEVPGGVTRDIDVSYDGKKILFSMRLSREDDYHIYEIYADGTGLVQLTFGSGITDIDPIYLPDGRIMFSSTREPKYCMCNRHIMCNLFSMDADGANIQQIGHSTLHEGHAAVMPDGRILYDRWEYVDRNFGDAQGTWTVNPDGTNHAVYWGNNTNSPGAVLDGRIIPDTELMICTFSSCHDRPWGALAIVDRRLGVDGREPVVRTWPADAINLVGKGNYDTFKKVNPKYEDPYPLSEQFFLCSRMTGEGERVGIYLLDLDGNETLLYAEQQGCYDPMPLASRPRPPIIPSRIDLRKNEGYYYVADVYVGTGMDQIEHGTVKSIRVVESPEKRYWTSPAWDGGTGQQAPGMAWNDFNNKQIIGTAPVEEDGSAFFAVPADTFVYFQLLDNRGMMVQSMRSGTIVRPGETAGCVGCHEYRRGSVQSTYESIAMKRTPDKLQPWYGPSRLFSYTAEVQPVFDKHCVSCHDYGEKAGEKINLAGDRGTVFCTSYAELRGKPWINVPGAGPFKTLMPKSWGSHASRFVKVLLDGHGDEEIDRQVKLDEESFDRIVTWIDINAPYYPSYASAYRNNPYGRSPLDGGQLKRLAELTGAKTDGRSTAFSFTRPEVSPALAKFQDKDDPGYKEALALLQAGKGILDQRPRADMPGFELVDQIEIEQEAKYQARLQLETAMREAIANGQRRYESEDVRQAP
;
A
#
# COMPACT_ATOMS: atom_id res chain seq x y z
N MET A 1 -7.59 -22.49 74.88
CA MET A 1 -7.01 -23.84 75.05
C MET A 1 -5.68 -23.89 74.32
N LEU A 2 -4.65 -24.48 74.96
CA LEU A 2 -3.37 -25.01 74.44
C LEU A 2 -2.83 -24.47 73.09
N VAL A 3 -1.72 -23.71 73.07
CA VAL A 3 -0.29 -24.18 73.04
C VAL A 3 0.16 -24.49 71.60
N ARG A 4 1.22 -23.90 70.98
CA ARG A 4 2.36 -23.00 71.32
C ARG A 4 2.77 -22.24 70.00
N LEU A 5 3.71 -21.28 69.86
CA LEU A 5 4.76 -20.67 70.72
C LEU A 5 5.04 -19.18 70.31
N SER A 6 6.31 -18.75 70.29
CA SER A 6 6.94 -17.42 70.03
C SER A 6 7.23 -17.13 68.53
N ALA A 7 7.21 -15.90 67.98
CA ALA A 7 7.97 -14.66 68.32
C ALA A 7 9.49 -14.77 68.04
N ALA A 8 10.27 -13.74 67.61
CA ALA A 8 10.00 -12.38 67.11
C ALA A 8 11.28 -11.75 66.44
N ILE A 9 11.09 -10.75 65.57
CA ILE A 9 11.96 -9.58 65.22
C ILE A 9 13.51 -9.72 65.32
N ARG A 10 14.25 -9.57 64.19
CA ARG A 10 15.24 -8.46 63.95
C ARG A 10 15.92 -8.48 62.57
N LEU A 11 16.30 -7.28 62.12
CA LEU A 11 17.19 -6.98 60.98
C LEU A 11 18.56 -7.66 61.12
N LEU A 12 19.10 -8.22 60.02
CA LEU A 12 20.38 -7.79 59.42
C LEU A 12 20.68 -8.49 58.08
N LEU A 13 21.44 -7.76 57.26
CA LEU A 13 21.96 -8.05 55.91
C LEU A 13 22.51 -9.47 55.70
N PHE A 14 22.23 -10.08 54.54
CA PHE A 14 23.22 -10.38 53.50
C PHE A 14 22.52 -10.64 52.15
N GLY A 15 23.15 -10.27 51.03
CA GLY A 15 22.49 -10.19 49.73
C GLY A 15 22.45 -11.50 48.93
N SER A 16 21.55 -11.53 47.94
CA SER A 16 21.60 -12.42 46.78
C SER A 16 21.14 -11.64 45.54
N ALA A 17 21.81 -11.87 44.41
CA ALA A 17 21.72 -11.00 43.24
C ALA A 17 20.36 -11.13 42.53
N CYS A 18 19.68 -10.00 42.35
CA CYS A 18 18.78 -9.81 41.21
C CYS A 18 19.65 -9.32 40.04
N LEU A 19 19.83 -10.17 39.03
CA LEU A 19 20.39 -9.76 37.74
C LEU A 19 19.37 -8.88 37.01
N GLY A 20 19.40 -7.58 37.31
CA GLY A 20 18.77 -6.59 36.47
C GLY A 20 19.53 -6.48 35.16
N PHE A 21 19.01 -7.11 34.10
CA PHE A 21 19.42 -6.78 32.73
C PHE A 21 18.85 -5.40 32.37
N CYS A 22 19.52 -4.36 32.85
CA CYS A 22 19.48 -3.08 32.18
C CYS A 22 20.11 -3.29 30.79
N PHE A 23 19.28 -3.33 29.75
CA PHE A 23 19.76 -3.10 28.40
C PHE A 23 20.19 -1.64 28.29
N SER A 24 21.44 -1.37 28.65
CA SER A 24 22.19 -0.29 28.04
C SER A 24 22.14 -0.50 26.53
N GLY A 25 21.65 0.48 25.78
CA GLY A 25 21.77 0.48 24.33
C GLY A 25 23.23 0.26 23.92
N PRO A 26 23.48 -0.38 22.76
CA PRO A 26 24.85 -0.67 22.34
C PRO A 26 25.62 0.63 22.13
N THR A 27 26.53 0.95 23.06
CA THR A 27 27.60 1.90 22.78
C THR A 27 28.41 1.35 21.60
N PHE A 28 28.51 2.13 20.52
CA PHE A 28 29.31 1.79 19.35
C PHE A 28 30.77 1.53 19.75
N ALA A 29 31.11 0.25 19.84
CA ALA A 29 32.47 -0.24 20.06
C ALA A 29 32.78 -1.29 18.98
N ASP A 30 33.64 -0.89 18.05
CA ASP A 30 34.46 -1.76 17.20
C ASP A 30 33.72 -2.82 16.35
N GLY A 31 32.71 -2.35 15.59
CA GLY A 31 32.03 -3.10 14.52
C GLY A 31 32.14 -2.45 13.14
N THR A 32 33.08 -1.53 12.94
CA THR A 32 33.18 -0.66 11.74
C THR A 32 33.63 -1.43 10.49
N GLY A 33 32.68 -2.04 9.79
CA GLY A 33 32.90 -2.53 8.42
C GLY A 33 33.10 -1.38 7.42
N VAL A 34 32.52 -0.21 7.69
CA VAL A 34 32.61 0.97 6.80
C VAL A 34 33.99 1.62 6.91
N VAL A 35 34.67 1.79 5.77
CA VAL A 35 35.97 2.48 5.70
C VAL A 35 35.77 3.89 5.14
N THR A 36 35.74 4.89 6.02
CA THR A 36 35.53 6.33 5.71
C THR A 36 36.65 7.24 6.24
N GLY A 37 37.71 6.67 6.81
CA GLY A 37 38.65 7.38 7.69
C GLY A 37 40.06 7.64 7.14
N GLY A 38 40.25 7.69 5.82
CA GLY A 38 41.57 7.94 5.22
C GLY A 38 41.49 8.72 3.92
N ASP A 39 42.63 9.26 3.47
CA ASP A 39 42.75 9.87 2.13
C ASP A 39 42.18 8.93 1.08
N LEU A 40 41.34 9.46 0.16
CA LEU A 40 40.76 8.67 -0.92
C LEU A 40 41.85 7.84 -1.63
N PRO A 41 41.66 6.51 -1.78
CA PRO A 41 42.67 5.66 -2.38
C PRO A 41 43.01 6.15 -3.79
N ALA A 42 44.31 6.16 -4.10
CA ALA A 42 44.83 6.75 -5.34
C ALA A 42 44.06 6.21 -6.57
N PRO A 43 43.44 7.08 -7.40
CA PRO A 43 42.55 6.62 -8.46
C PRO A 43 43.22 5.67 -9.44
N VAL A 44 42.56 4.54 -9.68
CA VAL A 44 42.96 3.51 -10.63
C VAL A 44 42.77 4.05 -12.05
N LYS A 45 43.76 3.84 -12.92
CA LYS A 45 43.63 4.17 -14.33
C LYS A 45 42.82 3.09 -15.05
N ILE A 46 41.82 3.50 -15.81
CA ILE A 46 40.97 2.63 -16.64
C ILE A 46 41.14 2.99 -18.13
N ASP A 47 41.05 2.00 -19.01
CA ASP A 47 41.08 2.21 -20.46
C ASP A 47 39.65 2.34 -21.00
N VAL A 48 39.09 3.55 -20.84
CA VAL A 48 37.75 3.89 -21.34
C VAL A 48 37.84 5.09 -22.27
N LYS A 49 37.22 4.96 -23.44
CA LYS A 49 37.03 6.06 -24.40
C LYS A 49 35.57 6.49 -24.40
N ALA A 50 35.22 7.43 -23.52
CA ALA A 50 34.01 8.22 -23.72
C ALA A 50 34.38 9.44 -24.57
N GLU A 51 33.84 9.53 -25.79
CA GLU A 51 34.07 10.68 -26.68
C GLU A 51 32.96 11.74 -26.56
N ASN A 52 31.86 11.44 -25.87
CA ASN A 52 30.76 12.38 -25.64
C ASN A 52 31.12 13.40 -24.53
N SER A 53 30.96 14.68 -24.84
CA SER A 53 31.23 15.80 -23.92
C SER A 53 30.37 15.76 -22.65
N LEU A 54 29.14 15.27 -22.70
CA LEU A 54 28.26 15.18 -21.53
C LEU A 54 28.74 14.18 -20.48
N VAL A 55 29.50 13.15 -20.92
CA VAL A 55 30.08 12.12 -20.04
C VAL A 55 31.50 12.48 -19.60
N THR A 56 32.22 13.32 -20.36
CA THR A 56 33.59 13.73 -20.06
C THR A 56 33.70 15.10 -19.38
N ALA A 57 32.66 15.94 -19.41
CA ALA A 57 32.69 17.25 -18.75
C ALA A 57 32.76 17.15 -17.21
N GLN A 58 32.24 16.08 -16.63
CA GLN A 58 32.05 15.90 -15.18
C GLN A 58 32.27 14.43 -14.79
N PRO A 59 32.77 14.12 -13.58
CA PRO A 59 32.80 12.75 -13.09
C PRO A 59 31.38 12.20 -12.90
N ILE A 60 31.21 10.89 -13.07
CA ILE A 60 29.96 10.18 -12.76
C ILE A 60 30.15 9.42 -11.45
N VAL A 61 29.21 9.58 -10.51
CA VAL A 61 29.09 8.75 -9.31
C VAL A 61 28.11 7.59 -9.59
N PHE A 62 28.37 6.42 -9.01
CA PHE A 62 27.53 5.23 -9.15
C PHE A 62 27.69 4.29 -7.95
N VAL A 63 26.75 3.37 -7.79
CA VAL A 63 26.79 2.29 -6.80
C VAL A 63 27.31 1.01 -7.43
N ALA A 64 28.35 0.42 -6.84
CA ALA A 64 28.80 -0.93 -7.14
C ALA A 64 28.16 -1.90 -6.15
N ARG A 65 27.33 -2.85 -6.62
CA ARG A 65 26.69 -3.88 -5.79
C ARG A 65 26.35 -5.10 -6.64
N SER A 66 26.00 -6.23 -6.02
CA SER A 66 25.32 -7.30 -6.78
C SER A 66 23.89 -6.88 -7.15
N GLN A 67 23.34 -7.45 -8.23
CA GLN A 67 21.90 -7.34 -8.48
C GLN A 67 21.13 -7.98 -7.32
N TYR A 68 19.99 -7.39 -6.93
CA TYR A 68 19.17 -7.89 -5.84
C TYR A 68 18.76 -9.35 -6.08
N PRO A 69 18.68 -10.19 -5.03
CA PRO A 69 18.14 -11.52 -5.15
C PRO A 69 16.65 -11.49 -5.53
N GLY A 70 16.21 -12.45 -6.35
CA GLY A 70 14.83 -12.52 -6.82
C GLY A 70 13.83 -12.72 -5.67
N ASP A 71 12.77 -11.90 -5.67
CA ASP A 71 11.69 -11.99 -4.70
C ASP A 71 10.31 -11.74 -5.35
N HIS A 72 9.27 -11.68 -4.52
CA HIS A 72 7.89 -11.71 -5.00
C HIS A 72 7.41 -10.41 -5.67
N HIS A 73 7.96 -9.24 -5.31
CA HIS A 73 7.57 -7.94 -5.87
C HIS A 73 8.79 -7.08 -6.22
N ASN A 74 8.62 -6.10 -7.11
CA ASN A 74 9.64 -5.10 -7.43
C ASN A 74 10.08 -4.23 -6.21
N THR A 75 9.21 -4.10 -5.22
CA THR A 75 9.47 -3.42 -3.93
C THR A 75 10.19 -4.28 -2.89
N ALA A 76 10.36 -5.59 -3.14
CA ALA A 76 10.92 -6.53 -2.17
C ALA A 76 12.47 -6.53 -2.13
N THR A 77 13.07 -5.34 -2.22
CA THR A 77 14.53 -5.08 -2.21
C THR A 77 15.03 -4.52 -0.87
N MET A 78 14.12 -4.24 0.06
CA MET A 78 14.40 -3.74 1.41
C MET A 78 15.07 -4.77 2.32
N PHE A 79 14.59 -6.03 2.28
CA PHE A 79 15.01 -7.13 3.17
C PHE A 79 15.07 -6.72 4.66
N GLN A 80 14.06 -5.96 5.11
CA GLN A 80 13.96 -5.39 6.47
C GLN A 80 14.07 -6.47 7.54
N THR A 81 14.73 -6.18 8.65
CA THR A 81 14.89 -7.09 9.78
C THR A 81 13.54 -7.59 10.31
N GLY A 82 13.47 -8.89 10.62
CA GLY A 82 12.26 -9.56 11.10
C GLY A 82 11.22 -9.88 10.01
N GLU A 83 11.34 -9.30 8.81
CA GLU A 83 10.38 -9.54 7.73
C GLU A 83 10.68 -10.81 6.92
N ILE A 84 9.66 -11.29 6.20
CA ILE A 84 9.66 -12.60 5.52
C ILE A 84 10.81 -12.83 4.53
N ASN A 85 11.48 -11.76 4.08
CA ASN A 85 12.60 -11.81 3.16
C ASN A 85 13.95 -11.36 3.74
N THR A 86 14.07 -11.12 5.06
CA THR A 86 15.35 -10.80 5.75
C THR A 86 16.51 -11.68 5.27
N ASN A 87 16.26 -12.99 5.17
CA ASN A 87 17.27 -14.00 4.81
C ASN A 87 17.74 -13.97 3.34
N LYS A 88 17.14 -13.12 2.49
CA LYS A 88 17.59 -12.94 1.10
C LYS A 88 18.68 -11.88 0.96
N PHE A 89 18.88 -10.99 1.93
CA PHE A 89 19.87 -9.93 1.84
C PHE A 89 21.27 -10.43 1.41
N ASN A 90 21.93 -9.69 0.53
CA ASN A 90 23.28 -10.00 0.04
C ASN A 90 24.07 -8.71 -0.26
N GLY A 91 25.16 -8.48 0.49
CA GLY A 91 26.22 -7.52 0.16
C GLY A 91 27.40 -8.19 -0.57
N PRO A 92 28.57 -7.53 -0.72
CA PRO A 92 28.90 -6.17 -0.31
C PRO A 92 28.42 -5.11 -1.33
N SER A 93 28.75 -3.84 -1.06
CA SER A 93 28.63 -2.74 -2.02
C SER A 93 29.68 -1.64 -1.81
N ALA A 94 29.76 -0.68 -2.74
CA ALA A 94 30.54 0.53 -2.62
C ALA A 94 29.93 1.70 -3.42
N ILE A 95 30.15 2.95 -3.00
CA ILE A 95 29.90 4.14 -3.82
C ILE A 95 31.21 4.54 -4.50
N LYS A 96 31.21 4.63 -5.84
CA LYS A 96 32.40 4.88 -6.65
C LYS A 96 32.21 6.07 -7.58
N VAL A 97 33.31 6.67 -8.01
CA VAL A 97 33.33 7.78 -8.97
C VAL A 97 34.29 7.48 -10.11
N ILE A 98 33.82 7.74 -11.33
CA ILE A 98 34.54 7.56 -12.58
C ILE A 98 34.66 8.91 -13.31
N ASP A 99 35.90 9.35 -13.54
CA ASP A 99 36.26 10.52 -14.34
C ASP A 99 36.77 10.03 -15.69
N PHE A 100 35.88 10.05 -16.69
CA PHE A 100 36.19 9.59 -18.04
C PHE A 100 37.20 10.47 -18.77
N ALA A 101 37.23 11.79 -18.51
CA ALA A 101 38.19 12.69 -19.15
C ALA A 101 39.63 12.46 -18.67
N ARG A 102 39.80 12.06 -17.40
CA ARG A 102 41.11 11.70 -16.83
C ARG A 102 41.40 10.20 -16.87
N GLY A 103 40.45 9.36 -17.29
CA GLY A 103 40.54 7.90 -17.29
C GLY A 103 40.77 7.33 -15.89
N ARG A 104 40.06 7.85 -14.88
CA ARG A 104 40.26 7.56 -13.45
C ARG A 104 39.01 6.97 -12.79
N LEU A 105 39.20 6.02 -11.89
CA LEU A 105 38.18 5.41 -11.04
C LEU A 105 38.67 5.39 -9.58
N TRP A 106 37.81 5.75 -8.62
CA TRP A 106 38.08 5.57 -7.19
C TRP A 106 36.81 5.21 -6.42
N THR A 107 36.98 4.53 -5.28
CA THR A 107 35.89 4.35 -4.31
C THR A 107 35.82 5.56 -3.38
N LEU A 108 34.61 6.11 -3.16
CA LEU A 108 34.32 7.07 -2.09
C LEU A 108 34.00 6.36 -0.77
N LEU A 109 33.25 5.25 -0.84
CA LEU A 109 32.74 4.52 0.32
C LEU A 109 32.72 3.01 0.04
N GLU A 110 33.40 2.20 0.85
CA GLU A 110 33.28 0.72 0.84
C GLU A 110 32.37 0.25 1.98
N VAL A 111 31.43 -0.67 1.69
CA VAL A 111 30.51 -1.27 2.67
C VAL A 111 30.56 -2.81 2.55
N PRO A 112 31.58 -3.46 3.15
CA PRO A 112 31.93 -4.86 2.90
C PRO A 112 30.97 -5.89 3.50
N GLY A 113 30.10 -5.50 4.44
CA GLY A 113 29.01 -6.36 4.95
C GLY A 113 27.62 -5.97 4.42
N GLY A 114 27.52 -4.84 3.73
CA GLY A 114 26.29 -4.07 3.60
C GLY A 114 25.94 -3.69 2.17
N VAL A 115 24.88 -2.89 2.02
CA VAL A 115 24.42 -2.36 0.72
C VAL A 115 24.18 -0.86 0.83
N THR A 116 24.76 -0.12 -0.11
CA THR A 116 24.43 1.25 -0.49
C THR A 116 23.56 1.23 -1.74
N ARG A 117 22.67 2.22 -1.89
CA ARG A 117 21.73 2.36 -3.01
C ARG A 117 21.12 3.77 -3.03
N ASP A 118 20.43 4.10 -4.13
CA ASP A 118 19.53 5.24 -4.26
C ASP A 118 20.24 6.60 -4.03
N ILE A 119 21.30 6.87 -4.79
CA ILE A 119 22.06 8.12 -4.60
C ILE A 119 21.34 9.33 -5.20
N ASP A 120 21.45 10.50 -4.55
CA ASP A 120 21.11 11.82 -5.12
C ASP A 120 22.23 12.83 -4.82
N VAL A 121 22.63 13.60 -5.84
CA VAL A 121 23.71 14.60 -5.73
C VAL A 121 23.12 15.98 -5.42
N SER A 122 23.68 16.68 -4.45
CA SER A 122 23.23 18.01 -4.03
C SER A 122 23.25 19.01 -5.19
N TYR A 123 22.37 20.02 -5.16
CA TYR A 123 22.29 21.03 -6.23
C TYR A 123 23.62 21.78 -6.50
N ASP A 124 24.52 21.86 -5.51
CA ASP A 124 25.85 22.46 -5.67
C ASP A 124 26.97 21.46 -5.99
N GLY A 125 26.65 20.15 -6.09
CA GLY A 125 27.58 19.09 -6.46
C GLY A 125 28.57 18.68 -5.37
N LYS A 126 28.36 19.10 -4.12
CA LYS A 126 29.33 18.91 -3.02
C LYS A 126 28.98 17.81 -2.04
N LYS A 127 27.74 17.33 -2.06
CA LYS A 127 27.25 16.29 -1.15
C LYS A 127 26.47 15.24 -1.93
N ILE A 128 26.48 14.02 -1.40
CA ILE A 128 25.79 12.86 -1.93
C ILE A 128 24.92 12.30 -0.79
N LEU A 129 23.63 12.22 -1.06
CA LEU A 129 22.62 11.60 -0.22
C LEU A 129 22.38 10.18 -0.71
N PHE A 130 22.19 9.20 0.17
CA PHE A 130 22.02 7.80 -0.21
C PHE A 130 21.42 6.97 0.93
N SER A 131 20.91 5.79 0.61
CA SER A 131 20.49 4.81 1.60
C SER A 131 21.53 3.73 1.80
N MET A 132 21.80 3.39 3.06
CA MET A 132 22.80 2.39 3.45
C MET A 132 22.32 1.53 4.61
N ARG A 133 22.64 0.22 4.52
CA ARG A 133 22.63 -0.73 5.64
C ARG A 133 23.97 -1.43 5.75
N LEU A 134 24.41 -1.73 6.96
CA LEU A 134 25.75 -2.23 7.25
C LEU A 134 25.85 -3.77 7.20
N SER A 135 24.74 -4.48 7.42
CA SER A 135 24.67 -5.94 7.41
C SER A 135 23.24 -6.44 7.15
N ARG A 136 23.02 -7.76 7.24
CA ARG A 136 21.69 -8.39 7.23
C ARG A 136 20.90 -8.10 8.51
N GLU A 137 21.59 -7.96 9.62
CA GLU A 137 21.05 -7.71 10.95
C GLU A 137 20.74 -6.22 11.20
N ASP A 138 21.09 -5.36 10.26
CA ASP A 138 20.84 -3.93 10.20
C ASP A 138 19.76 -3.60 9.14
N ASP A 139 19.13 -2.43 9.22
CA ASP A 139 18.14 -1.93 8.25
C ASP A 139 18.70 -0.75 7.42
N TYR A 140 18.02 -0.34 6.34
CA TYR A 140 18.46 0.83 5.58
C TYR A 140 18.10 2.14 6.30
N HIS A 141 19.08 3.03 6.39
CA HIS A 141 18.92 4.40 6.86
C HIS A 141 19.48 5.40 5.84
N ILE A 142 19.06 6.66 5.95
CA ILE A 142 19.54 7.75 5.10
C ILE A 142 20.87 8.28 5.62
N TYR A 143 21.84 8.42 4.73
CA TYR A 143 23.16 9.00 5.01
C TYR A 143 23.50 10.10 4.02
N GLU A 144 24.35 11.03 4.45
CA GLU A 144 24.94 12.07 3.63
C GLU A 144 26.47 12.03 3.75
N ILE A 145 27.18 12.26 2.65
CA ILE A 145 28.65 12.34 2.61
C ILE A 145 29.09 13.49 1.69
N TYR A 146 30.25 14.09 1.92
CA TYR A 146 30.84 15.04 0.97
C TYR A 146 31.36 14.32 -0.28
N ALA A 147 31.37 15.05 -1.41
CA ALA A 147 31.85 14.55 -2.71
C ALA A 147 33.36 14.21 -2.73
N ASP A 148 34.11 14.59 -1.69
CA ASP A 148 35.51 14.20 -1.46
C ASP A 148 35.66 12.96 -0.55
N GLY A 149 34.55 12.32 -0.17
CA GLY A 149 34.52 11.13 0.70
C GLY A 149 34.61 11.42 2.20
N THR A 150 34.68 12.70 2.61
CA THR A 150 34.71 13.07 4.03
C THR A 150 33.31 13.28 4.61
N GLY A 151 33.22 13.40 5.94
CA GLY A 151 32.02 13.87 6.63
C GLY A 151 30.77 13.02 6.43
N LEU A 152 30.91 11.68 6.43
CA LEU A 152 29.78 10.76 6.46
C LEU A 152 28.93 10.98 7.74
N VAL A 153 27.64 11.25 7.56
CA VAL A 153 26.66 11.44 8.64
C VAL A 153 25.44 10.56 8.39
N GLN A 154 24.93 9.94 9.45
CA GLN A 154 23.64 9.24 9.46
C GLN A 154 22.52 10.22 9.85
N LEU A 155 21.44 10.26 9.08
CA LEU A 155 20.33 11.20 9.27
C LEU A 155 19.07 10.53 9.84
N THR A 156 18.84 9.25 9.54
CA THR A 156 17.69 8.48 10.08
C THR A 156 18.12 7.25 10.87
N PHE A 157 17.27 6.84 11.81
CA PHE A 157 17.59 5.81 12.82
C PHE A 157 16.33 4.99 13.16
N GLY A 158 16.53 3.78 13.68
CA GLY A 158 15.49 2.94 14.30
C GLY A 158 15.59 1.47 13.88
N SER A 159 15.06 0.55 14.69
CA SER A 159 15.10 -0.89 14.38
C SER A 159 13.80 -1.37 13.72
N GLY A 160 13.91 -2.24 12.71
CA GLY A 160 12.79 -2.72 11.92
C GLY A 160 12.15 -1.61 11.10
N ILE A 161 12.95 -0.65 10.63
CA ILE A 161 12.53 0.51 9.84
C ILE A 161 13.52 0.64 8.69
N THR A 162 13.01 0.69 7.47
CA THR A 162 13.79 0.87 6.25
C THR A 162 13.44 2.22 5.63
N ASP A 163 14.44 3.07 5.45
CA ASP A 163 14.37 4.35 4.76
C ASP A 163 15.18 4.25 3.44
N ILE A 164 14.53 4.45 2.28
CA ILE A 164 15.09 4.32 0.92
C ILE A 164 14.70 5.51 0.01
N ASP A 165 15.24 5.54 -1.22
CA ASP A 165 14.96 6.55 -2.25
C ASP A 165 15.10 8.04 -1.81
N PRO A 166 16.18 8.46 -1.11
CA PRO A 166 16.29 9.81 -0.59
C PRO A 166 16.66 10.83 -1.68
N ILE A 167 15.99 12.00 -1.68
CA ILE A 167 16.25 13.11 -2.60
C ILE A 167 16.33 14.47 -1.90
N TYR A 168 17.14 15.37 -2.45
CA TYR A 168 17.22 16.76 -1.99
C TYR A 168 16.06 17.61 -2.52
N LEU A 169 15.31 18.23 -1.61
CA LEU A 169 14.26 19.19 -1.97
C LEU A 169 14.86 20.60 -2.23
N PRO A 170 14.23 21.43 -3.09
CA PRO A 170 14.75 22.77 -3.41
C PRO A 170 14.84 23.74 -2.22
N ASP A 171 14.07 23.51 -1.16
CA ASP A 171 14.09 24.28 0.09
C ASP A 171 15.17 23.81 1.09
N GLY A 172 15.91 22.75 0.76
CA GLY A 172 16.95 22.16 1.60
C GLY A 172 16.45 21.03 2.51
N ARG A 173 15.16 20.71 2.53
CA ARG A 173 14.66 19.48 3.17
C ARG A 173 15.07 18.24 2.38
N ILE A 174 14.90 17.07 2.98
CA ILE A 174 15.08 15.77 2.35
C ILE A 174 13.72 15.07 2.28
N MET A 175 13.45 14.39 1.16
CA MET A 175 12.30 13.48 0.99
C MET A 175 12.82 12.06 0.78
N PHE A 176 12.11 11.05 1.28
CA PHE A 176 12.51 9.64 1.20
C PHE A 176 11.28 8.72 1.36
N SER A 177 11.42 7.47 0.94
CA SER A 177 10.43 6.41 1.14
C SER A 177 10.71 5.70 2.47
N SER A 178 9.69 5.42 3.29
CA SER A 178 9.91 4.77 4.59
C SER A 178 8.80 3.81 5.04
N THR A 179 9.21 2.74 5.74
CA THR A 179 8.33 1.78 6.45
C THR A 179 7.98 2.21 7.89
N ARG A 180 8.23 3.49 8.25
CA ARG A 180 7.90 4.08 9.57
C ARG A 180 6.44 3.92 9.98
N GLU A 181 5.53 3.92 9.02
CA GLU A 181 4.17 3.38 9.19
C GLU A 181 4.20 1.87 8.92
N PRO A 182 4.08 0.99 9.95
CA PRO A 182 4.28 -0.44 9.78
C PRO A 182 3.04 -1.11 9.15
N LYS A 183 2.94 -1.03 7.81
CA LYS A 183 1.87 -1.62 7.01
C LYS A 183 2.36 -2.57 5.93
N TYR A 184 1.50 -3.50 5.54
CA TYR A 184 1.78 -4.60 4.63
C TYR A 184 0.98 -4.51 3.34
N CYS A 185 1.52 -5.08 2.26
CA CYS A 185 0.78 -5.26 1.02
C CYS A 185 -0.53 -6.03 1.25
N MET A 186 -1.65 -5.47 0.81
CA MET A 186 -2.97 -6.07 1.06
C MET A 186 -3.10 -7.49 0.47
N CYS A 187 -2.52 -7.73 -0.71
CA CYS A 187 -2.49 -9.04 -1.39
C CYS A 187 -1.33 -9.98 -0.96
N ASN A 188 -0.46 -9.57 -0.02
CA ASN A 188 0.69 -10.37 0.40
C ASN A 188 1.11 -10.08 1.87
N ARG A 189 2.41 -10.25 2.21
CA ARG A 189 2.99 -10.13 3.55
C ARG A 189 4.25 -9.25 3.58
N HIS A 190 4.60 -8.61 2.45
CA HIS A 190 5.74 -7.68 2.39
C HIS A 190 5.36 -6.33 3.00
N ILE A 191 6.23 -5.78 3.83
CA ILE A 191 6.15 -4.41 4.36
C ILE A 191 6.18 -3.39 3.20
N MET A 192 5.55 -2.23 3.37
CA MET A 192 5.43 -1.21 2.32
C MET A 192 5.82 0.20 2.80
N CYS A 193 6.44 0.98 1.92
CA CYS A 193 6.84 2.35 2.16
C CYS A 193 5.73 3.35 1.79
N ASN A 194 5.73 4.51 2.45
CA ASN A 194 5.13 5.73 1.94
C ASN A 194 6.16 6.85 1.86
N LEU A 195 5.81 7.99 1.26
CA LEU A 195 6.67 9.18 1.23
C LEU A 195 6.71 9.88 2.60
N PHE A 196 7.92 10.24 3.03
CA PHE A 196 8.24 11.05 4.20
C PHE A 196 9.13 12.23 3.80
N SER A 197 9.15 13.28 4.61
CA SER A 197 10.13 14.37 4.50
C SER A 197 10.70 14.78 5.86
N MET A 198 11.88 15.39 5.87
CA MET A 198 12.59 15.84 7.07
C MET A 198 13.42 17.10 6.80
N ASP A 199 13.82 17.80 7.85
CA ASP A 199 14.83 18.86 7.77
C ASP A 199 16.20 18.28 7.39
N ALA A 200 17.09 19.11 6.85
CA ALA A 200 18.42 18.71 6.36
C ALA A 200 19.31 17.96 7.38
N ASP A 201 19.02 18.11 8.67
CA ASP A 201 19.74 17.53 9.80
C ASP A 201 19.03 16.32 10.43
N GLY A 202 18.01 15.76 9.77
CA GLY A 202 17.22 14.64 10.29
C GLY A 202 16.18 15.04 11.37
N ALA A 203 15.99 16.33 11.64
CA ALA A 203 14.87 16.78 12.46
C ALA A 203 13.53 16.65 11.71
N ASN A 204 12.43 16.64 12.46
CA ASN A 204 11.10 16.92 11.95
C ASN A 204 10.63 15.95 10.84
N ILE A 205 10.97 14.65 10.98
CA ILE A 205 10.45 13.59 10.12
C ILE A 205 8.91 13.62 10.15
N GLN A 206 8.31 13.73 8.97
CA GLN A 206 6.87 13.84 8.75
C GLN A 206 6.45 12.93 7.60
N GLN A 207 5.40 12.11 7.81
CA GLN A 207 4.75 11.37 6.73
C GLN A 207 4.00 12.36 5.82
N ILE A 208 4.14 12.22 4.50
CA ILE A 208 3.50 13.12 3.53
C ILE A 208 2.58 12.39 2.55
N GLY A 209 2.87 11.13 2.25
CA GLY A 209 1.96 10.23 1.54
C GLY A 209 1.40 9.19 2.51
N HIS A 210 0.13 8.82 2.31
CA HIS A 210 -0.65 7.98 3.23
C HIS A 210 -1.43 6.89 2.48
N SER A 211 -0.98 6.46 1.30
CA SER A 211 -1.68 5.39 0.57
C SER A 211 -1.36 4.01 1.16
N THR A 212 -2.35 3.11 1.17
CA THR A 212 -2.29 1.81 1.87
C THR A 212 -1.26 0.80 1.37
N LEU A 213 -0.49 1.16 0.34
CA LEU A 213 0.42 0.29 -0.39
C LEU A 213 1.80 0.94 -0.46
N HIS A 214 2.51 0.77 -1.58
CA HIS A 214 3.84 1.33 -1.79
C HIS A 214 3.79 2.71 -2.45
N GLU A 215 4.71 3.58 -2.03
CA GLU A 215 5.09 4.81 -2.70
C GLU A 215 6.62 4.92 -2.65
N GLY A 216 7.27 5.28 -3.77
CA GLY A 216 8.72 5.45 -3.80
C GLY A 216 9.30 5.98 -5.10
N HIS A 217 10.60 5.72 -5.32
CA HIS A 217 11.40 6.14 -6.48
C HIS A 217 11.19 7.62 -6.87
N ALA A 218 11.25 8.51 -5.87
CA ALA A 218 10.88 9.91 -6.03
C ALA A 218 11.94 10.73 -6.82
N ALA A 219 11.50 11.76 -7.55
CA ALA A 219 12.37 12.71 -8.23
C ALA A 219 11.76 14.12 -8.27
N VAL A 220 12.59 15.16 -8.13
CA VAL A 220 12.13 16.56 -8.23
C VAL A 220 11.94 16.97 -9.69
N MET A 221 10.77 17.49 -10.02
CA MET A 221 10.41 18.04 -11.33
C MET A 221 10.96 19.47 -11.52
N PRO A 222 11.13 19.95 -12.78
CA PRO A 222 11.59 21.31 -13.05
C PRO A 222 10.71 22.43 -12.48
N ASP A 223 9.44 22.16 -12.19
CA ASP A 223 8.50 23.10 -11.57
C ASP A 223 8.48 23.06 -10.03
N GLY A 224 9.33 22.23 -9.42
CA GLY A 224 9.45 22.07 -7.96
C GLY A 224 8.49 21.05 -7.35
N ARG A 225 7.59 20.42 -8.13
CA ARG A 225 6.81 19.27 -7.67
C ARG A 225 7.67 18.01 -7.62
N ILE A 226 7.14 16.96 -7.02
CA ILE A 226 7.76 15.64 -6.94
C ILE A 226 7.01 14.69 -7.86
N LEU A 227 7.75 13.89 -8.60
CA LEU A 227 7.29 12.75 -9.39
C LEU A 227 7.65 11.47 -8.61
N TYR A 228 6.75 10.50 -8.50
CA TYR A 228 6.98 9.28 -7.70
C TYR A 228 6.13 8.10 -8.19
N ASP A 229 6.52 6.86 -7.89
CA ASP A 229 5.67 5.68 -8.15
C ASP A 229 4.67 5.47 -7.01
N ARG A 230 3.47 4.97 -7.32
CA ARG A 230 2.51 4.55 -6.31
C ARG A 230 1.58 3.44 -6.79
N TRP A 231 1.35 2.50 -5.88
CA TRP A 231 0.45 1.35 -6.04
C TRP A 231 -1.01 1.72 -5.66
N GLU A 232 -1.99 1.11 -6.30
CA GLU A 232 -3.42 1.42 -6.10
C GLU A 232 -4.32 0.16 -6.21
N TYR A 233 -4.99 -0.26 -5.12
CA TYR A 233 -5.87 -1.45 -5.07
C TYR A 233 -7.33 -1.14 -4.68
N VAL A 234 -7.76 0.13 -4.59
CA VAL A 234 -9.13 0.49 -4.19
C VAL A 234 -10.14 -0.04 -5.22
N ASP A 235 -10.74 -1.17 -4.84
CA ASP A 235 -11.65 -1.98 -5.65
C ASP A 235 -11.11 -2.33 -7.04
N ARG A 236 -9.77 -2.40 -7.24
CA ARG A 236 -9.10 -2.65 -8.55
C ARG A 236 -8.03 -3.76 -8.50
N ASN A 237 -7.53 -4.18 -9.67
CA ASN A 237 -6.57 -5.28 -9.79
C ASN A 237 -5.22 -4.92 -9.16
N PHE A 238 -4.69 -5.83 -8.34
CA PHE A 238 -3.47 -5.67 -7.55
C PHE A 238 -2.17 -5.57 -8.37
N GLY A 239 -2.16 -6.00 -9.63
CA GLY A 239 -0.95 -5.92 -10.47
C GLY A 239 -0.92 -4.77 -11.47
N ASP A 240 -2.07 -4.26 -11.90
CA ASP A 240 -2.22 -3.42 -13.10
C ASP A 240 -2.17 -1.90 -12.83
N ALA A 241 -1.86 -1.50 -11.59
CA ALA A 241 -1.99 -0.11 -11.13
C ALA A 241 -0.84 0.30 -10.19
N GLN A 242 0.39 0.20 -10.69
CA GLN A 242 1.60 0.76 -10.06
C GLN A 242 2.13 1.86 -11.00
N GLY A 243 1.40 2.97 -11.03
CA GLY A 243 1.63 4.08 -11.96
C GLY A 243 2.50 5.18 -11.38
N THR A 244 2.80 6.20 -12.20
CA THR A 244 3.53 7.39 -11.75
C THR A 244 2.56 8.50 -11.36
N TRP A 245 2.86 9.18 -10.26
CA TRP A 245 2.07 10.23 -9.64
C TRP A 245 2.92 11.49 -9.40
N THR A 246 2.26 12.59 -9.08
CA THR A 246 2.90 13.84 -8.65
C THR A 246 2.33 14.33 -7.33
N VAL A 247 3.15 15.02 -6.54
CA VAL A 247 2.77 15.66 -5.27
C VAL A 247 3.60 16.94 -5.05
N ASN A 248 3.13 17.88 -4.24
CA ASN A 248 3.95 19.01 -3.78
C ASN A 248 4.91 18.57 -2.65
N PRO A 249 6.03 19.28 -2.40
CA PRO A 249 6.97 18.96 -1.32
C PRO A 249 6.44 19.01 0.13
N ASP A 250 5.17 19.37 0.33
CA ASP A 250 4.46 19.35 1.62
C ASP A 250 3.39 18.24 1.71
N GLY A 251 3.30 17.37 0.70
CA GLY A 251 2.28 16.32 0.59
C GLY A 251 0.94 16.77 0.01
N THR A 252 0.78 18.04 -0.38
CA THR A 252 -0.47 18.51 -1.01
C THR A 252 -0.56 18.12 -2.48
N ASN A 253 -1.78 18.08 -3.03
CA ASN A 253 -2.07 17.94 -4.46
C ASN A 253 -1.53 16.64 -5.10
N HIS A 254 -1.76 15.49 -4.45
CA HIS A 254 -1.49 14.17 -5.04
C HIS A 254 -2.32 13.94 -6.32
N ALA A 255 -1.67 13.74 -7.47
CA ALA A 255 -2.34 13.59 -8.76
C ALA A 255 -1.61 12.61 -9.70
N VAL A 256 -2.37 11.79 -10.46
CA VAL A 256 -1.81 10.86 -11.46
C VAL A 256 -1.01 11.61 -12.54
N TYR A 257 0.22 11.15 -12.77
CA TYR A 257 1.02 11.52 -13.93
C TYR A 257 0.66 10.62 -15.12
N TRP A 258 0.91 9.30 -15.00
CA TRP A 258 0.62 8.31 -16.04
C TRP A 258 0.42 6.88 -15.48
N GLY A 259 -0.42 6.09 -16.15
CA GLY A 259 -0.38 4.62 -16.13
C GLY A 259 -1.37 3.93 -15.19
N ASN A 260 -2.06 4.65 -14.31
CA ASN A 260 -2.86 4.04 -13.23
C ASN A 260 -4.02 3.15 -13.71
N ASN A 261 -4.50 3.30 -14.95
CA ASN A 261 -5.48 2.42 -15.61
C ASN A 261 -4.87 1.66 -16.80
N THR A 262 -3.62 1.17 -16.69
CA THR A 262 -2.88 0.51 -17.77
C THR A 262 -2.29 -0.84 -17.33
N ASN A 263 -2.85 -1.95 -17.84
CA ASN A 263 -2.46 -3.33 -17.46
C ASN A 263 -1.06 -3.81 -17.87
N SER A 264 -0.31 -3.01 -18.64
CA SER A 264 1.09 -3.32 -18.94
C SER A 264 1.80 -2.04 -19.38
N PRO A 265 2.96 -1.66 -18.80
CA PRO A 265 3.75 -2.38 -17.80
C PRO A 265 3.00 -2.60 -16.48
N GLY A 266 3.48 -3.53 -15.66
CA GLY A 266 2.91 -3.73 -14.32
C GLY A 266 3.36 -2.66 -13.32
N ALA A 267 4.51 -2.03 -13.60
CA ALA A 267 5.05 -0.94 -12.78
C ALA A 267 5.79 0.11 -13.62
N VAL A 268 5.78 1.34 -13.11
CA VAL A 268 6.43 2.51 -13.73
C VAL A 268 7.33 3.17 -12.69
N LEU A 269 8.60 2.80 -12.70
CA LEU A 269 9.60 3.16 -11.69
C LEU A 269 10.57 4.22 -12.24
N ASP A 270 11.40 4.79 -11.37
CA ASP A 270 12.52 5.69 -11.71
C ASP A 270 12.15 6.88 -12.61
N GLY A 271 10.96 7.44 -12.42
CA GLY A 271 10.45 8.54 -13.24
C GLY A 271 11.31 9.79 -13.09
N ARG A 272 11.90 10.29 -14.18
CA ARG A 272 12.59 11.60 -14.25
C ARG A 272 12.10 12.41 -15.44
N ILE A 273 11.93 13.72 -15.27
CA ILE A 273 11.63 14.63 -16.37
C ILE A 273 12.91 14.89 -17.18
N ILE A 274 12.81 14.77 -18.50
CA ILE A 274 13.90 15.05 -19.43
C ILE A 274 14.11 16.58 -19.48
N PRO A 275 15.32 17.11 -19.22
CA PRO A 275 15.62 18.55 -19.18
C PRO A 275 15.11 19.29 -20.40
N ASP A 276 14.62 20.52 -20.18
CA ASP A 276 14.08 21.43 -21.20
C ASP A 276 12.88 20.88 -22.02
N THR A 277 12.25 19.79 -21.56
CA THR A 277 11.05 19.19 -22.18
C THR A 277 9.92 18.93 -21.18
N GLU A 278 8.77 18.47 -21.70
CA GLU A 278 7.63 17.94 -20.91
C GLU A 278 7.59 16.40 -20.89
N LEU A 279 8.68 15.74 -21.31
CA LEU A 279 8.77 14.28 -21.42
C LEU A 279 9.31 13.66 -20.13
N MET A 280 8.83 12.46 -19.80
CA MET A 280 9.32 11.65 -18.68
C MET A 280 10.08 10.43 -19.22
N ILE A 281 11.30 10.18 -18.75
CA ILE A 281 11.98 8.89 -18.87
C ILE A 281 11.73 8.07 -17.60
N CYS A 282 11.55 6.75 -17.73
CA CYS A 282 11.23 5.85 -16.62
C CYS A 282 11.56 4.38 -16.95
N THR A 283 11.58 3.53 -15.92
CA THR A 283 11.71 2.07 -16.03
C THR A 283 10.33 1.40 -16.05
N PHE A 284 9.96 0.81 -17.18
CA PHE A 284 8.76 -0.02 -17.34
C PHE A 284 9.04 -1.45 -16.88
N SER A 285 8.52 -1.79 -15.70
CA SER A 285 8.78 -3.04 -14.99
C SER A 285 7.52 -3.92 -14.85
N SER A 286 7.63 -4.99 -14.08
CA SER A 286 6.57 -5.95 -13.77
C SER A 286 6.24 -5.94 -12.28
N CYS A 287 5.03 -6.36 -11.90
CA CYS A 287 4.65 -6.49 -10.49
C CYS A 287 5.54 -7.54 -9.78
N HIS A 288 5.70 -8.73 -10.36
CA HIS A 288 6.42 -9.85 -9.73
C HIS A 288 7.83 -10.09 -10.34
N ASP A 289 8.70 -9.09 -10.33
CA ASP A 289 10.11 -9.18 -10.74
C ASP A 289 10.94 -8.23 -9.84
N ARG A 290 12.25 -8.09 -10.08
CA ARG A 290 13.07 -6.99 -9.54
C ARG A 290 12.62 -5.63 -10.13
N PRO A 291 13.02 -4.47 -9.58
CA PRO A 291 12.67 -3.14 -10.11
C PRO A 291 13.41 -2.79 -11.43
N TRP A 292 13.41 -3.71 -12.40
CA TRP A 292 14.13 -3.60 -13.67
C TRP A 292 13.22 -3.96 -14.85
N GLY A 293 13.51 -3.46 -16.05
CA GLY A 293 12.61 -3.70 -17.18
C GLY A 293 13.09 -3.12 -18.50
N ALA A 294 12.18 -2.47 -19.22
CA ALA A 294 12.51 -1.65 -20.39
C ALA A 294 12.66 -0.19 -19.93
N LEU A 295 13.54 0.60 -20.56
CA LEU A 295 13.38 2.05 -20.48
C LEU A 295 12.23 2.50 -21.38
N ALA A 296 11.53 3.55 -20.98
CA ALA A 296 10.46 4.16 -21.74
C ALA A 296 10.50 5.69 -21.64
N ILE A 297 10.06 6.37 -22.69
CA ILE A 297 9.72 7.80 -22.65
C ILE A 297 8.22 7.96 -22.80
N VAL A 298 7.63 8.77 -21.92
CA VAL A 298 6.20 9.05 -21.82
C VAL A 298 5.93 10.56 -22.01
N ASP A 299 5.06 10.88 -22.96
CA ASP A 299 4.51 12.23 -23.17
C ASP A 299 3.09 12.31 -22.60
N ARG A 300 2.95 12.91 -21.41
CA ARG A 300 1.66 13.09 -20.73
C ARG A 300 0.67 13.95 -21.52
N ARG A 301 1.13 14.72 -22.50
CA ARG A 301 0.32 15.58 -23.38
C ARG A 301 -0.32 14.79 -24.53
N LEU A 302 -0.07 13.49 -24.61
CA LEU A 302 -0.85 12.57 -25.44
C LEU A 302 -1.93 11.88 -24.59
N GLY A 303 -1.66 11.61 -23.31
CA GLY A 303 -2.64 11.06 -22.37
C GLY A 303 -2.04 10.65 -21.02
N VAL A 304 -2.90 10.24 -20.10
CA VAL A 304 -2.52 9.81 -18.73
C VAL A 304 -2.56 8.30 -18.52
N ASP A 305 -2.91 7.53 -19.56
CA ASP A 305 -3.07 6.08 -19.53
C ASP A 305 -2.85 5.49 -20.94
N GLY A 306 -2.62 4.17 -21.02
CA GLY A 306 -2.62 3.41 -22.27
C GLY A 306 -1.36 3.54 -23.12
N ARG A 307 -1.40 3.01 -24.35
CA ARG A 307 -0.24 2.95 -25.26
C ARG A 307 0.15 4.31 -25.85
N GLU A 308 -0.82 5.17 -26.13
CA GLU A 308 -0.62 6.43 -26.89
C GLU A 308 0.45 7.37 -26.30
N PRO A 309 0.56 7.56 -24.96
CA PRO A 309 1.58 8.42 -24.36
C PRO A 309 3.01 7.87 -24.44
N VAL A 310 3.20 6.58 -24.72
CA VAL A 310 4.54 5.98 -24.77
C VAL A 310 5.16 6.25 -26.14
N VAL A 311 6.12 7.17 -26.20
CA VAL A 311 6.71 7.62 -27.47
C VAL A 311 7.93 6.79 -27.88
N ARG A 312 8.67 6.22 -26.93
CA ARG A 312 9.88 5.40 -27.19
C ARG A 312 10.12 4.37 -26.08
N THR A 313 10.80 3.27 -26.40
CA THR A 313 11.35 2.33 -25.40
C THR A 313 12.73 1.80 -25.82
N TRP A 314 13.46 1.22 -24.85
CA TRP A 314 14.62 0.37 -25.06
C TRP A 314 14.39 -0.98 -24.34
N PRO A 315 14.44 -2.12 -25.05
CA PRO A 315 14.57 -2.23 -26.50
C PRO A 315 13.34 -1.66 -27.22
N ALA A 316 13.49 -1.27 -28.50
CA ALA A 316 12.46 -0.54 -29.24
C ALA A 316 11.17 -1.36 -29.47
N ASP A 317 11.24 -2.69 -29.41
CA ASP A 317 10.10 -3.58 -29.57
C ASP A 317 9.27 -3.74 -28.28
N ALA A 318 9.84 -3.43 -27.10
CA ALA A 318 9.11 -3.45 -25.82
C ALA A 318 7.89 -2.52 -25.81
N ILE A 319 7.90 -1.46 -26.63
CA ILE A 319 6.76 -0.56 -26.87
C ILE A 319 5.50 -1.29 -27.38
N ASN A 320 5.65 -2.49 -27.95
CA ASN A 320 4.55 -3.33 -28.41
C ASN A 320 3.87 -4.10 -27.28
N LEU A 321 4.44 -4.11 -26.07
CA LEU A 321 3.92 -4.77 -24.89
C LEU A 321 2.96 -3.89 -24.08
N VAL A 322 3.09 -2.55 -24.19
CA VAL A 322 2.25 -1.60 -23.47
C VAL A 322 0.77 -1.82 -23.78
N GLY A 323 -0.05 -1.96 -22.74
CA GLY A 323 -1.48 -2.28 -22.81
C GLY A 323 -1.81 -3.70 -23.26
N LYS A 324 -0.83 -4.62 -23.38
CA LYS A 324 -1.05 -6.01 -23.82
C LYS A 324 -0.59 -7.01 -22.77
N GLY A 325 -1.32 -8.11 -22.65
CA GLY A 325 -1.05 -9.11 -21.62
C GLY A 325 -1.51 -8.64 -20.24
N ASN A 326 -0.58 -8.64 -19.29
CA ASN A 326 -0.82 -8.37 -17.87
C ASN A 326 0.39 -7.67 -17.21
N TYR A 327 0.24 -7.40 -15.91
CA TYR A 327 1.24 -6.85 -15.01
C TYR A 327 2.61 -7.56 -14.95
N ASP A 328 2.75 -8.79 -15.47
CA ASP A 328 4.03 -9.52 -15.55
C ASP A 328 4.59 -9.63 -16.96
N THR A 329 3.99 -8.94 -17.94
CA THR A 329 4.38 -9.07 -19.35
C THR A 329 5.76 -8.47 -19.65
N PHE A 330 6.28 -7.57 -18.82
CA PHE A 330 7.63 -6.99 -18.96
C PHE A 330 8.76 -7.88 -18.38
N LYS A 331 8.43 -9.00 -17.71
CA LYS A 331 9.43 -9.98 -17.24
C LYS A 331 10.28 -10.55 -18.37
N LYS A 332 9.71 -10.65 -19.58
CA LYS A 332 10.36 -11.19 -20.78
C LYS A 332 11.24 -10.19 -21.54
N VAL A 333 11.27 -8.92 -21.15
CA VAL A 333 12.14 -7.91 -21.78
C VAL A 333 13.59 -8.28 -21.50
N ASN A 334 14.42 -8.25 -22.55
CA ASN A 334 15.86 -8.46 -22.46
C ASN A 334 16.55 -7.66 -23.58
N PRO A 335 17.66 -6.92 -23.32
CA PRO A 335 18.28 -6.69 -22.02
C PRO A 335 17.34 -5.95 -21.04
N LYS A 336 17.62 -6.06 -19.74
CA LYS A 336 16.98 -5.27 -18.69
C LYS A 336 17.74 -3.96 -18.46
N TYR A 337 16.99 -2.95 -18.07
CA TYR A 337 17.44 -1.60 -17.72
C TYR A 337 16.83 -1.17 -16.39
N GLU A 338 17.51 -0.29 -15.68
CA GLU A 338 17.13 0.35 -14.41
C GLU A 338 17.86 1.71 -14.29
N ASP A 339 17.50 2.52 -13.29
CA ASP A 339 18.17 3.77 -12.90
C ASP A 339 18.45 4.82 -14.03
N PRO A 340 17.46 5.22 -14.86
CA PRO A 340 17.67 6.27 -15.87
C PRO A 340 18.00 7.64 -15.26
N TYR A 341 19.01 8.31 -15.83
CA TYR A 341 19.36 9.70 -15.52
C TYR A 341 19.52 10.52 -16.81
N PRO A 342 18.64 11.50 -17.10
CA PRO A 342 18.75 12.31 -18.31
C PRO A 342 19.88 13.36 -18.17
N LEU A 343 20.77 13.41 -19.17
CA LEU A 343 21.86 14.40 -19.26
C LEU A 343 21.47 15.62 -20.11
N SER A 344 20.53 15.44 -21.04
CA SER A 344 20.01 16.45 -21.97
C SER A 344 18.70 15.96 -22.58
N GLU A 345 18.11 16.72 -23.52
CA GLU A 345 16.98 16.25 -24.33
C GLU A 345 17.29 14.98 -25.15
N GLN A 346 18.56 14.79 -25.56
CA GLN A 346 18.98 13.72 -26.48
C GLN A 346 19.62 12.51 -25.77
N PHE A 347 20.29 12.70 -24.63
CA PHE A 347 21.20 11.72 -24.03
C PHE A 347 20.86 11.37 -22.57
N PHE A 348 21.00 10.09 -22.23
CA PHE A 348 20.64 9.51 -20.93
C PHE A 348 21.73 8.56 -20.43
N LEU A 349 22.04 8.57 -19.14
CA LEU A 349 22.70 7.45 -18.48
C LEU A 349 21.64 6.43 -18.03
N CYS A 350 22.02 5.16 -17.95
CA CYS A 350 21.26 4.16 -17.22
C CYS A 350 22.14 2.99 -16.78
N SER A 351 21.58 2.19 -15.88
CA SER A 351 22.05 0.86 -15.53
C SER A 351 21.42 -0.15 -16.51
N ARG A 352 22.22 -1.05 -17.08
CA ARG A 352 21.72 -2.03 -18.08
C ARG A 352 22.52 -3.33 -18.08
N MET A 353 21.84 -4.45 -18.28
CA MET A 353 22.48 -5.75 -18.53
C MET A 353 23.49 -5.69 -19.68
N THR A 354 24.68 -6.27 -19.46
CA THR A 354 25.77 -6.30 -20.44
C THR A 354 25.68 -7.44 -21.46
N GLY A 355 24.70 -8.35 -21.31
CA GLY A 355 24.59 -9.58 -22.10
C GLY A 355 25.39 -10.76 -21.53
N GLU A 356 26.26 -10.53 -20.56
CA GLU A 356 26.96 -11.56 -19.79
C GLU A 356 26.17 -11.92 -18.52
N GLY A 357 25.17 -12.79 -18.67
CA GLY A 357 24.26 -13.15 -17.58
C GLY A 357 23.49 -11.93 -17.05
N GLU A 358 23.33 -11.83 -15.73
CA GLU A 358 22.67 -10.69 -15.06
C GLU A 358 23.64 -9.52 -14.74
N ARG A 359 24.87 -9.49 -15.28
CA ARG A 359 25.83 -8.40 -14.99
C ARG A 359 25.34 -7.08 -15.60
N VAL A 360 25.16 -6.07 -14.76
CA VAL A 360 24.71 -4.70 -15.11
C VAL A 360 25.93 -3.77 -15.23
N GLY A 361 25.89 -2.82 -16.15
CA GLY A 361 26.90 -1.77 -16.33
C GLY A 361 26.28 -0.41 -16.64
N ILE A 362 27.12 0.63 -16.65
CA ILE A 362 26.74 2.01 -16.99
C ILE A 362 26.73 2.17 -18.51
N TYR A 363 25.60 2.60 -19.07
CA TYR A 363 25.45 2.89 -20.48
C TYR A 363 25.10 4.36 -20.73
N LEU A 364 25.57 4.89 -21.86
CA LEU A 364 25.05 6.11 -22.48
C LEU A 364 24.08 5.72 -23.60
N LEU A 365 22.85 6.19 -23.50
CA LEU A 365 21.79 6.02 -24.49
C LEU A 365 21.47 7.35 -25.17
N ASP A 366 20.93 7.28 -26.39
CA ASP A 366 20.38 8.43 -27.11
C ASP A 366 19.02 8.16 -27.78
N LEU A 367 18.31 9.23 -28.15
CA LEU A 367 17.02 9.16 -28.84
C LEU A 367 17.08 8.55 -30.25
N ASP A 368 18.26 8.39 -30.85
CA ASP A 368 18.40 7.67 -32.13
C ASP A 368 18.35 6.15 -31.89
N GLY A 369 18.83 5.70 -30.74
CA GLY A 369 18.81 4.31 -30.29
C GLY A 369 20.19 3.67 -30.13
N ASN A 370 21.25 4.49 -30.10
CA ASN A 370 22.57 3.99 -29.79
C ASN A 370 22.66 3.67 -28.29
N GLU A 371 23.35 2.59 -27.95
CA GLU A 371 23.55 2.14 -26.57
C GLU A 371 25.05 1.86 -26.37
N THR A 372 25.77 2.80 -25.75
CA THR A 372 27.22 2.72 -25.58
C THR A 372 27.55 2.29 -24.15
N LEU A 373 28.17 1.12 -23.98
CA LEU A 373 28.73 0.70 -22.69
C LEU A 373 29.89 1.65 -22.32
N LEU A 374 29.74 2.36 -21.21
CA LEU A 374 30.78 3.25 -20.66
C LEU A 374 31.70 2.50 -19.69
N TYR A 375 31.11 1.74 -18.76
CA TYR A 375 31.85 1.02 -17.73
C TYR A 375 31.04 -0.16 -17.18
N ALA A 376 31.70 -1.25 -16.82
CA ALA A 376 31.11 -2.37 -16.09
C ALA A 376 32.17 -3.04 -15.22
N GLU A 377 31.74 -3.58 -14.08
CA GLU A 377 32.57 -4.44 -13.23
C GLU A 377 31.79 -5.68 -12.75
N GLN A 378 32.46 -6.62 -12.08
CA GLN A 378 31.89 -7.94 -11.80
C GLN A 378 30.68 -7.93 -10.86
N GLN A 379 30.62 -7.00 -9.90
CA GLN A 379 29.46 -6.85 -9.02
C GLN A 379 28.25 -6.33 -9.81
N GLY A 380 28.48 -5.26 -10.57
CA GLY A 380 27.50 -4.52 -11.36
C GLY A 380 27.50 -3.04 -10.98
N CYS A 381 27.07 -2.16 -11.89
CA CYS A 381 27.02 -0.71 -11.68
C CYS A 381 25.58 -0.20 -11.73
N TYR A 382 25.18 0.58 -10.72
CA TYR A 382 23.82 1.07 -10.48
C TYR A 382 23.82 2.57 -10.16
N ASP A 383 22.65 3.21 -10.21
CA ASP A 383 22.42 4.61 -9.88
C ASP A 383 23.39 5.64 -10.54
N PRO A 384 23.74 5.55 -11.85
CA PRO A 384 24.77 6.40 -12.44
C PRO A 384 24.29 7.85 -12.64
N MET A 385 24.96 8.81 -12.02
CA MET A 385 24.66 10.24 -12.20
C MET A 385 25.88 11.18 -12.16
N PRO A 386 25.81 12.38 -12.77
CA PRO A 386 26.90 13.36 -12.68
C PRO A 386 27.15 13.86 -11.26
N LEU A 387 28.40 13.79 -10.82
CA LEU A 387 28.86 14.37 -9.56
C LEU A 387 29.23 15.85 -9.78
N ALA A 388 28.21 16.70 -9.90
CA ALA A 388 28.38 18.13 -10.16
C ALA A 388 27.16 18.96 -9.76
N SER A 389 27.32 20.29 -9.80
CA SER A 389 26.21 21.23 -9.60
C SER A 389 25.16 21.12 -10.70
N ARG A 390 23.88 21.12 -10.32
CA ARG A 390 22.72 21.08 -11.21
C ARG A 390 21.76 22.25 -10.93
N PRO A 391 20.94 22.71 -11.89
CA PRO A 391 19.94 23.74 -11.63
C PRO A 391 19.01 23.34 -10.48
N ARG A 392 18.75 24.29 -9.56
CA ARG A 392 17.80 24.11 -8.47
C ARG A 392 16.40 24.52 -8.94
N PRO A 393 15.39 23.64 -8.89
CA PRO A 393 14.00 23.99 -9.21
C PRO A 393 13.43 25.08 -8.28
N PRO A 394 12.29 25.70 -8.64
CA PRO A 394 11.59 26.62 -7.76
C PRO A 394 11.19 25.96 -6.44
N ILE A 395 11.23 26.73 -5.35
CA ILE A 395 10.67 26.31 -4.06
C ILE A 395 9.15 26.47 -4.10
N ILE A 396 8.42 25.39 -3.89
CA ILE A 396 6.97 25.43 -3.63
C ILE A 396 6.80 25.65 -2.12
N PRO A 397 6.24 26.79 -1.66
CA PRO A 397 6.01 27.02 -0.24
C PRO A 397 4.90 26.12 0.28
N SER A 398 5.09 25.59 1.49
CA SER A 398 4.09 24.78 2.18
C SER A 398 2.77 25.54 2.38
N ARG A 399 1.65 24.84 2.18
CA ARG A 399 0.28 25.38 2.30
C ARG A 399 -0.54 24.71 3.42
N ILE A 400 0.06 23.78 4.15
CA ILE A 400 -0.60 23.01 5.20
C ILE A 400 -0.62 23.78 6.53
N ASP A 401 -1.60 23.48 7.36
CA ASP A 401 -1.68 23.93 8.75
C ASP A 401 -1.82 22.72 9.68
N LEU A 402 -0.69 22.23 10.18
CA LEU A 402 -0.60 21.03 11.04
C LEU A 402 -1.40 21.12 12.35
N ARG A 403 -1.89 22.31 12.73
CA ARG A 403 -2.78 22.52 13.88
C ARG A 403 -4.24 22.11 13.60
N LYS A 404 -4.59 21.81 12.34
CA LYS A 404 -5.94 21.39 11.91
C LYS A 404 -6.01 19.89 11.66
N ASN A 405 -7.08 19.22 12.11
CA ASN A 405 -7.23 17.76 11.91
C ASN A 405 -8.05 17.40 10.66
N GLU A 406 -8.42 18.39 9.85
CA GLU A 406 -9.27 18.23 8.67
C GLU A 406 -8.61 18.86 7.44
N GLY A 407 -8.84 18.24 6.28
CA GLY A 407 -8.68 18.84 4.96
C GLY A 407 -10.03 18.94 4.25
N TYR A 408 -10.07 19.56 3.08
CA TYR A 408 -11.33 19.86 2.38
C TYR A 408 -11.28 19.42 0.92
N TYR A 409 -12.40 18.89 0.41
CA TYR A 409 -12.59 18.56 -0.99
C TYR A 409 -13.72 19.37 -1.61
N TYR A 410 -13.45 19.91 -2.80
CA TYR A 410 -14.43 20.54 -3.67
C TYR A 410 -14.60 19.73 -4.97
N VAL A 411 -15.85 19.47 -5.35
CA VAL A 411 -16.22 18.90 -6.65
C VAL A 411 -17.04 19.95 -7.38
N ALA A 412 -16.61 20.36 -8.57
CA ALA A 412 -17.30 21.41 -9.32
C ALA A 412 -18.64 20.93 -9.91
N ASP A 413 -18.66 19.78 -10.56
CA ASP A 413 -19.88 19.12 -11.02
C ASP A 413 -19.69 17.58 -11.08
N VAL A 414 -20.44 16.84 -10.25
CA VAL A 414 -20.40 15.37 -10.24
C VAL A 414 -20.83 14.72 -11.56
N TYR A 415 -21.58 15.42 -12.42
CA TYR A 415 -22.04 14.93 -13.72
C TYR A 415 -20.98 15.06 -14.83
N VAL A 416 -19.86 15.74 -14.58
CA VAL A 416 -18.70 15.76 -15.48
C VAL A 416 -17.78 14.57 -15.18
N GLY A 417 -17.72 13.57 -16.07
CA GLY A 417 -16.93 12.38 -15.78
C GLY A 417 -17.07 11.23 -16.75
N THR A 418 -16.28 10.17 -16.54
CA THR A 418 -16.32 8.94 -17.34
C THR A 418 -17.69 8.24 -17.18
N GLY A 419 -18.56 8.36 -18.19
CA GLY A 419 -19.90 7.78 -18.20
C GLY A 419 -20.96 8.58 -17.42
N MET A 420 -20.59 9.71 -16.82
CA MET A 420 -21.53 10.55 -16.06
C MET A 420 -22.47 11.35 -16.99
N ASP A 421 -22.10 11.51 -18.25
CA ASP A 421 -22.92 12.01 -19.36
C ASP A 421 -24.22 11.19 -19.58
N GLN A 422 -24.26 9.97 -19.06
CA GLN A 422 -25.42 9.04 -19.15
C GLN A 422 -26.31 9.09 -17.90
N ILE A 423 -25.97 9.90 -16.89
CA ILE A 423 -26.74 10.05 -15.66
C ILE A 423 -27.52 11.37 -15.70
N GLU A 424 -28.84 11.27 -15.48
CA GLU A 424 -29.72 12.42 -15.43
C GLU A 424 -29.34 13.37 -14.27
N HIS A 425 -29.19 14.67 -14.58
CA HIS A 425 -28.89 15.69 -13.58
C HIS A 425 -29.94 15.68 -12.45
N GLY A 426 -29.48 15.82 -11.22
CA GLY A 426 -30.29 15.66 -10.02
C GLY A 426 -30.50 14.21 -9.55
N THR A 427 -30.00 13.18 -10.26
CA THR A 427 -30.00 11.79 -9.76
C THR A 427 -29.19 11.67 -8.46
N VAL A 428 -27.98 12.22 -8.45
CA VAL A 428 -27.05 12.18 -7.32
C VAL A 428 -27.51 13.17 -6.24
N LYS A 429 -27.56 12.70 -4.98
CA LYS A 429 -27.99 13.48 -3.81
C LYS A 429 -26.91 13.65 -2.76
N SER A 430 -25.93 12.74 -2.69
CA SER A 430 -24.84 12.82 -1.73
C SER A 430 -23.58 12.11 -2.23
N ILE A 431 -22.45 12.44 -1.60
CA ILE A 431 -21.17 11.75 -1.71
C ILE A 431 -20.95 10.96 -0.41
N ARG A 432 -20.77 9.64 -0.49
CA ARG A 432 -20.25 8.82 0.60
C ARG A 432 -18.73 8.91 0.59
N VAL A 433 -18.14 9.26 1.74
CA VAL A 433 -16.69 9.21 1.96
C VAL A 433 -16.36 7.91 2.66
N VAL A 434 -15.53 7.09 2.00
CA VAL A 434 -15.11 5.77 2.49
C VAL A 434 -13.60 5.75 2.59
N GLU A 435 -13.10 5.45 3.78
CA GLU A 435 -11.70 5.16 4.02
C GLU A 435 -11.38 3.72 3.62
N SER A 436 -10.19 3.52 3.05
CA SER A 436 -9.56 2.21 2.90
C SER A 436 -8.40 2.16 3.89
N PRO A 437 -8.55 1.49 5.05
CA PRO A 437 -7.50 1.43 6.06
C PRO A 437 -6.28 0.61 5.63
N GLU A 438 -5.19 0.79 6.35
CA GLU A 438 -3.94 0.06 6.17
C GLU A 438 -3.98 -1.38 6.72
N LYS A 439 -3.18 -2.26 6.13
CA LYS A 439 -3.04 -3.65 6.61
C LYS A 439 -1.90 -3.75 7.62
N ARG A 440 -2.22 -3.88 8.90
CA ARG A 440 -1.22 -3.99 10.00
C ARG A 440 -0.79 -5.42 10.37
N TYR A 441 -1.56 -6.44 9.98
CA TYR A 441 -1.30 -7.84 10.37
C TYR A 441 -1.39 -8.78 9.17
N TRP A 442 -0.73 -9.94 9.27
CA TRP A 442 -0.76 -10.99 8.26
C TRP A 442 -0.58 -12.38 8.86
N THR A 443 -1.09 -13.43 8.19
CA THR A 443 -0.96 -14.83 8.62
C THR A 443 -0.13 -15.68 7.67
N SER A 444 0.45 -16.78 8.15
CA SER A 444 1.18 -17.70 7.26
C SER A 444 0.25 -18.45 6.30
N PRO A 445 -0.90 -19.02 6.72
CA PRO A 445 -1.90 -19.55 5.79
C PRO A 445 -2.59 -18.41 5.03
N ALA A 446 -2.69 -18.54 3.71
CA ALA A 446 -3.37 -17.59 2.83
C ALA A 446 -4.72 -18.13 2.33
N TRP A 447 -5.67 -17.21 2.16
CA TRP A 447 -6.91 -17.36 1.42
C TRP A 447 -6.68 -17.05 -0.06
N ASP A 448 -7.18 -17.90 -0.95
CA ASP A 448 -7.24 -17.59 -2.39
C ASP A 448 -8.64 -17.08 -2.74
N GLY A 449 -8.74 -15.78 -3.00
CA GLY A 449 -9.97 -15.12 -3.41
C GLY A 449 -10.38 -15.43 -4.86
N GLY A 450 -9.52 -16.08 -5.64
CA GLY A 450 -9.70 -16.31 -7.08
C GLY A 450 -9.35 -15.10 -7.94
N THR A 451 -9.06 -13.97 -7.30
CA THR A 451 -8.53 -12.71 -7.87
C THR A 451 -7.15 -12.36 -7.30
N GLY A 452 -6.60 -13.19 -6.42
CA GLY A 452 -5.35 -12.96 -5.69
C GLY A 452 -5.40 -13.57 -4.30
N GLN A 453 -4.26 -13.57 -3.61
CA GLN A 453 -4.14 -14.11 -2.26
C GLN A 453 -4.40 -13.03 -1.21
N GLN A 454 -4.97 -13.43 -0.07
CA GLN A 454 -5.12 -12.62 1.12
C GLN A 454 -4.56 -13.43 2.30
N ALA A 455 -3.91 -12.76 3.25
CA ALA A 455 -3.40 -13.42 4.45
C ALA A 455 -3.58 -12.48 5.64
N PRO A 456 -4.56 -12.71 6.54
CA PRO A 456 -5.58 -13.78 6.51
C PRO A 456 -6.65 -13.57 5.42
N GLY A 457 -7.62 -14.48 5.34
CA GLY A 457 -8.85 -14.24 4.56
C GLY A 457 -9.66 -13.06 5.13
N MET A 458 -10.05 -12.13 4.25
CA MET A 458 -10.70 -10.84 4.60
C MET A 458 -12.06 -10.67 3.93
N ALA A 459 -12.12 -10.92 2.63
CA ALA A 459 -13.32 -10.85 1.81
C ALA A 459 -13.26 -11.89 0.70
N TRP A 460 -14.38 -12.15 0.03
CA TRP A 460 -14.47 -13.26 -0.94
C TRP A 460 -13.41 -13.19 -2.05
N ASN A 461 -13.30 -12.04 -2.73
CA ASN A 461 -12.37 -11.79 -3.84
C ASN A 461 -11.90 -10.32 -3.94
N ASP A 462 -11.86 -9.61 -2.82
CA ASP A 462 -11.22 -8.28 -2.66
C ASP A 462 -10.23 -8.29 -1.49
N PHE A 463 -9.28 -7.36 -1.44
CA PHE A 463 -8.20 -7.33 -0.44
C PHE A 463 -8.43 -6.36 0.71
N ASN A 464 -9.34 -5.40 0.54
CA ASN A 464 -9.47 -4.21 1.39
C ASN A 464 -10.47 -4.44 2.54
N ASN A 465 -10.16 -4.02 3.76
CA ASN A 465 -11.19 -3.59 4.70
C ASN A 465 -11.65 -2.16 4.34
N LYS A 466 -12.75 -1.70 4.94
CA LYS A 466 -13.37 -0.40 4.63
C LYS A 466 -13.87 0.26 5.91
N GLN A 467 -13.91 1.59 5.95
CA GLN A 467 -14.56 2.36 7.01
C GLN A 467 -15.38 3.50 6.37
N ILE A 468 -16.63 3.67 6.79
CA ILE A 468 -17.51 4.71 6.25
C ILE A 468 -17.42 5.92 7.18
N ILE A 469 -16.80 7.00 6.70
CA ILE A 469 -16.61 8.23 7.48
C ILE A 469 -17.94 8.98 7.59
N GLY A 470 -18.71 9.01 6.49
CA GLY A 470 -20.04 9.62 6.44
C GLY A 470 -20.43 10.06 5.04
N THR A 471 -21.42 10.94 4.95
CA THR A 471 -21.91 11.50 3.68
C THR A 471 -21.95 13.03 3.69
N ALA A 472 -21.68 13.65 2.53
CA ALA A 472 -21.90 15.07 2.26
C ALA A 472 -23.01 15.25 1.22
N PRO A 473 -23.84 16.31 1.27
CA PRO A 473 -24.84 16.58 0.24
C PRO A 473 -24.18 16.98 -1.09
N VAL A 474 -24.89 16.74 -2.19
CA VAL A 474 -24.59 17.31 -3.52
C VAL A 474 -25.69 18.32 -3.84
N GLU A 475 -25.27 19.50 -4.31
CA GLU A 475 -26.15 20.61 -4.65
C GLU A 475 -26.93 20.36 -5.96
N GLU A 476 -27.96 21.18 -6.22
CA GLU A 476 -28.76 21.09 -7.44
C GLU A 476 -27.96 21.33 -8.73
N ASP A 477 -26.86 22.11 -8.64
CA ASP A 477 -25.92 22.35 -9.74
C ASP A 477 -24.87 21.23 -9.92
N GLY A 478 -24.95 20.16 -9.11
CA GLY A 478 -23.99 19.06 -9.12
C GLY A 478 -22.72 19.30 -8.31
N SER A 479 -22.56 20.48 -7.69
CA SER A 479 -21.36 20.80 -6.90
C SER A 479 -21.42 20.25 -5.47
N ALA A 480 -20.25 20.05 -4.85
CA ALA A 480 -20.14 19.63 -3.45
C ALA A 480 -18.86 20.19 -2.81
N PHE A 481 -18.92 20.57 -1.53
CA PHE A 481 -17.77 21.08 -0.78
C PHE A 481 -17.83 20.57 0.66
N PHE A 482 -16.87 19.75 1.07
CA PHE A 482 -16.95 19.03 2.36
C PHE A 482 -15.58 18.84 3.03
N ALA A 483 -15.61 18.73 4.35
CA ALA A 483 -14.45 18.41 5.17
C ALA A 483 -14.28 16.90 5.31
N VAL A 484 -13.03 16.45 5.39
CA VAL A 484 -12.65 15.07 5.73
C VAL A 484 -11.54 15.08 6.80
N PRO A 485 -11.34 13.99 7.54
CA PRO A 485 -10.11 13.80 8.30
C PRO A 485 -8.87 13.98 7.40
N ALA A 486 -7.93 14.80 7.85
CA ALA A 486 -6.65 14.96 7.16
C ALA A 486 -5.80 13.69 7.24
N ASP A 487 -4.82 13.54 6.35
CA ASP A 487 -3.84 12.44 6.38
C ASP A 487 -4.50 11.04 6.33
N THR A 488 -5.71 10.94 5.78
CA THR A 488 -6.53 9.72 5.72
C THR A 488 -6.78 9.29 4.27
N PHE A 489 -6.61 8.00 3.96
CA PHE A 489 -6.76 7.46 2.61
C PHE A 489 -8.22 7.19 2.24
N VAL A 490 -8.84 8.12 1.53
CA VAL A 490 -10.28 8.10 1.23
C VAL A 490 -10.59 7.95 -0.25
N TYR A 491 -11.74 7.38 -0.55
CA TYR A 491 -12.37 7.38 -1.87
C TYR A 491 -13.86 7.74 -1.75
N PHE A 492 -14.47 8.07 -2.89
CA PHE A 492 -15.81 8.65 -2.94
C PHE A 492 -16.79 7.78 -3.72
N GLN A 493 -18.04 7.73 -3.26
CA GLN A 493 -19.15 7.13 -4.00
C GLN A 493 -20.28 8.15 -4.15
N LEU A 494 -20.76 8.36 -5.38
CA LEU A 494 -21.95 9.15 -5.66
C LEU A 494 -23.20 8.32 -5.32
N LEU A 495 -24.12 8.84 -4.53
CA LEU A 495 -25.35 8.13 -4.12
C LEU A 495 -26.60 8.78 -4.71
N ASP A 496 -27.61 7.96 -5.03
CA ASP A 496 -28.95 8.41 -5.40
C ASP A 496 -29.84 8.73 -4.17
N ASN A 497 -31.11 9.04 -4.41
CA ASN A 497 -32.07 9.36 -3.35
C ASN A 497 -32.49 8.16 -2.45
N ARG A 498 -31.94 6.96 -2.68
CA ARG A 498 -32.13 5.75 -1.86
C ARG A 498 -30.82 5.28 -1.21
N GLY A 499 -29.76 6.09 -1.25
CA GLY A 499 -28.44 5.71 -0.73
C GLY A 499 -27.66 4.73 -1.61
N MET A 500 -28.17 4.42 -2.80
CA MET A 500 -27.55 3.46 -3.72
C MET A 500 -26.47 4.12 -4.58
N MET A 501 -25.33 3.45 -4.72
CA MET A 501 -24.19 3.95 -5.47
C MET A 501 -24.46 4.08 -6.98
N VAL A 502 -24.45 5.32 -7.46
CA VAL A 502 -24.45 5.67 -8.88
C VAL A 502 -23.08 5.40 -9.50
N GLN A 503 -21.99 5.82 -8.86
CA GLN A 503 -20.61 5.64 -9.35
C GLN A 503 -19.63 5.62 -8.17
N SER A 504 -18.52 4.89 -8.32
CA SER A 504 -17.43 4.79 -7.32
C SER A 504 -16.11 5.27 -7.89
N MET A 505 -15.37 6.05 -7.12
CA MET A 505 -13.94 6.27 -7.33
C MET A 505 -13.18 4.98 -6.97
N ARG A 506 -12.83 4.18 -7.99
CA ARG A 506 -11.93 3.01 -7.83
C ARG A 506 -10.47 3.44 -7.68
N SER A 507 -10.18 4.33 -6.74
CA SER A 507 -8.85 4.86 -6.40
C SER A 507 -8.93 5.64 -5.09
N GLY A 508 -7.85 5.68 -4.30
CA GLY A 508 -7.79 6.56 -3.12
C GLY A 508 -7.12 7.92 -3.38
N THR A 509 -7.46 8.90 -2.54
CA THR A 509 -6.89 10.25 -2.46
C THR A 509 -6.72 10.70 -1.00
N ILE A 510 -5.91 11.73 -0.77
CA ILE A 510 -5.47 12.22 0.54
C ILE A 510 -5.47 13.75 0.49
N VAL A 511 -5.85 14.41 1.59
CA VAL A 511 -5.63 15.84 1.82
C VAL A 511 -4.84 16.05 3.10
N ARG A 512 -3.89 16.97 3.06
CA ARG A 512 -3.09 17.38 4.22
C ARG A 512 -3.91 18.28 5.17
N PRO A 513 -3.46 18.45 6.42
CA PRO A 513 -4.02 19.40 7.38
C PRO A 513 -4.27 20.79 6.79
N GLY A 514 -5.53 21.21 6.70
CA GLY A 514 -5.93 22.51 6.18
C GLY A 514 -5.87 22.68 4.65
N GLU A 515 -5.46 21.66 3.89
CA GLU A 515 -5.49 21.68 2.43
C GLU A 515 -6.94 21.79 1.90
N THR A 516 -7.12 22.47 0.77
CA THR A 516 -8.34 22.36 -0.04
C THR A 516 -7.97 21.82 -1.42
N ALA A 517 -8.36 20.59 -1.72
CA ALA A 517 -8.19 19.96 -3.02
C ALA A 517 -9.49 20.06 -3.84
N GLY A 518 -9.37 20.20 -5.16
CA GLY A 518 -10.51 20.35 -6.06
C GLY A 518 -10.42 19.44 -7.28
N CYS A 519 -11.55 18.84 -7.68
CA CYS A 519 -11.70 18.22 -8.99
C CYS A 519 -12.83 18.87 -9.79
N VAL A 520 -12.80 18.71 -11.12
CA VAL A 520 -13.88 19.23 -11.99
C VAL A 520 -15.10 18.33 -11.86
N GLY A 521 -14.89 17.01 -11.75
CA GLY A 521 -15.95 16.05 -11.55
C GLY A 521 -15.44 14.64 -11.28
N CYS A 522 -16.24 13.63 -11.60
CA CYS A 522 -15.99 12.24 -11.23
C CYS A 522 -15.25 11.46 -12.33
N HIS A 523 -13.92 11.45 -12.25
CA HIS A 523 -13.04 10.81 -13.24
C HIS A 523 -13.17 11.49 -14.62
N GLU A 524 -12.99 12.81 -14.61
CA GLU A 524 -12.99 13.69 -15.76
C GLU A 524 -11.78 13.48 -16.69
N TYR A 525 -11.84 14.07 -17.88
CA TYR A 525 -10.68 14.15 -18.76
C TYR A 525 -9.65 15.13 -18.15
N ARG A 526 -8.60 14.59 -17.52
CA ARG A 526 -7.56 15.34 -16.76
C ARG A 526 -6.69 16.33 -17.57
N ARG A 527 -7.01 16.51 -18.86
CA ARG A 527 -6.41 17.52 -19.76
C ARG A 527 -7.44 18.53 -20.29
N GLY A 528 -8.72 18.39 -19.93
CA GLY A 528 -9.74 19.38 -20.23
C GLY A 528 -9.51 20.64 -19.39
N SER A 529 -9.75 21.81 -19.97
CA SER A 529 -9.95 23.01 -19.18
C SER A 529 -11.28 22.91 -18.43
N VAL A 530 -11.33 23.48 -17.23
CA VAL A 530 -12.59 23.67 -16.51
C VAL A 530 -13.50 24.55 -17.38
N GLN A 531 -14.68 24.06 -17.75
CA GLN A 531 -15.73 24.95 -18.24
C GLN A 531 -16.19 25.79 -17.04
N SER A 532 -15.70 27.02 -16.96
CA SER A 532 -16.12 27.97 -15.94
C SER A 532 -17.57 28.37 -16.23
N THR A 533 -18.50 27.66 -15.61
CA THR A 533 -19.94 27.92 -15.69
C THR A 533 -20.48 28.15 -14.28
N TYR A 534 -20.72 29.44 -13.99
CA TYR A 534 -21.32 29.97 -12.77
C TYR A 534 -20.52 29.80 -11.47
N GLU A 535 -20.81 30.66 -10.49
CA GLU A 535 -20.34 30.46 -9.12
C GLU A 535 -21.10 29.27 -8.51
N SER A 536 -20.43 28.15 -8.32
CA SER A 536 -20.96 26.95 -7.65
C SER A 536 -21.71 27.31 -6.35
N ILE A 537 -22.84 26.63 -6.13
CA ILE A 537 -23.63 26.76 -4.90
C ILE A 537 -22.79 26.34 -3.69
N ALA A 538 -22.07 25.22 -3.76
CA ALA A 538 -21.26 24.70 -2.67
C ALA A 538 -20.13 25.66 -2.24
N MET A 539 -19.50 26.38 -3.18
CA MET A 539 -18.43 27.34 -2.89
C MET A 539 -18.90 28.66 -2.26
N LYS A 540 -20.22 28.92 -2.21
CA LYS A 540 -20.79 30.12 -1.55
C LYS A 540 -20.94 29.95 -0.04
N ARG A 541 -20.63 28.77 0.50
CA ARG A 541 -20.78 28.42 1.91
C ARG A 541 -19.52 27.71 2.44
N THR A 542 -19.46 27.55 3.76
CA THR A 542 -18.43 26.74 4.42
C THR A 542 -18.59 25.26 4.05
N PRO A 543 -17.50 24.47 4.01
CA PRO A 543 -17.57 23.06 3.67
C PRO A 543 -18.44 22.28 4.67
N ASP A 544 -19.19 21.31 4.15
CA ASP A 544 -20.05 20.44 4.95
C ASP A 544 -19.25 19.55 5.91
N LYS A 545 -19.86 19.30 7.08
CA LYS A 545 -19.45 18.20 7.95
C LYS A 545 -20.18 16.93 7.52
N LEU A 546 -19.42 15.85 7.40
CA LEU A 546 -19.93 14.54 7.03
C LEU A 546 -21.00 14.08 8.04
N GLN A 547 -22.15 13.66 7.52
CA GLN A 547 -23.22 13.05 8.30
C GLN A 547 -22.83 11.59 8.60
N PRO A 548 -22.73 11.18 9.89
CA PRO A 548 -22.27 9.83 10.24
C PRO A 548 -23.21 8.73 9.75
N TRP A 549 -22.63 7.59 9.37
CA TRP A 549 -23.39 6.43 8.92
C TRP A 549 -23.80 5.54 10.11
N TYR A 550 -25.02 5.76 10.62
CA TYR A 550 -25.64 5.06 11.75
C TYR A 550 -24.69 4.88 12.95
N GLY A 551 -24.43 5.97 13.66
CA GLY A 551 -23.52 6.03 14.82
C GLY A 551 -22.10 6.47 14.45
N PRO A 552 -21.10 6.29 15.35
CA PRO A 552 -19.71 6.65 15.09
C PRO A 552 -19.09 5.84 13.95
N SER A 553 -18.14 6.46 13.23
CA SER A 553 -17.30 5.78 12.23
C SER A 553 -16.58 4.57 12.84
N ARG A 554 -16.48 3.49 12.08
CA ARG A 554 -15.92 2.20 12.51
C ARG A 554 -15.56 1.32 11.31
N LEU A 555 -14.59 0.42 11.51
CA LEU A 555 -14.21 -0.62 10.55
C LEU A 555 -15.43 -1.51 10.23
N PHE A 556 -15.72 -1.69 8.94
CA PHE A 556 -16.92 -2.37 8.49
C PHE A 556 -16.88 -3.88 8.80
N SER A 557 -17.89 -4.39 9.51
CA SER A 557 -18.04 -5.82 9.79
C SER A 557 -19.38 -6.32 9.26
N TYR A 558 -19.37 -7.30 8.34
CA TYR A 558 -20.59 -7.88 7.80
C TYR A 558 -21.50 -8.48 8.90
N THR A 559 -20.90 -9.11 9.91
CA THR A 559 -21.64 -9.74 11.02
C THR A 559 -22.23 -8.75 12.01
N ALA A 560 -21.77 -7.49 12.00
CA ALA A 560 -22.32 -6.42 12.85
C ALA A 560 -23.30 -5.52 12.09
N GLU A 561 -23.02 -5.23 10.81
CA GLU A 561 -23.77 -4.23 10.05
C GLU A 561 -24.88 -4.81 9.16
N VAL A 562 -24.74 -6.07 8.70
CA VAL A 562 -25.61 -6.68 7.67
C VAL A 562 -26.34 -7.92 8.20
N GLN A 563 -25.64 -8.87 8.82
CA GLN A 563 -26.27 -10.09 9.33
C GLN A 563 -27.48 -9.83 10.25
N PRO A 564 -27.45 -8.85 11.18
CA PRO A 564 -28.62 -8.57 12.03
C PRO A 564 -29.88 -8.13 11.26
N VAL A 565 -29.72 -7.57 10.05
CA VAL A 565 -30.85 -7.26 9.16
C VAL A 565 -31.49 -8.55 8.65
N PHE A 566 -30.68 -9.52 8.22
CA PHE A 566 -31.19 -10.82 7.77
C PHE A 566 -31.77 -11.63 8.93
N ASP A 567 -31.16 -11.61 10.12
CA ASP A 567 -31.69 -12.27 11.31
C ASP A 567 -33.08 -11.74 11.69
N LYS A 568 -33.29 -10.43 11.55
CA LYS A 568 -34.57 -9.73 11.85
C LYS A 568 -35.65 -9.98 10.79
N HIS A 569 -35.30 -10.04 9.51
CA HIS A 569 -36.27 -9.93 8.41
C HIS A 569 -36.34 -11.13 7.45
N CYS A 570 -35.32 -11.99 7.41
CA CYS A 570 -35.16 -13.00 6.34
C CYS A 570 -34.95 -14.43 6.84
N VAL A 571 -34.20 -14.63 7.94
CA VAL A 571 -33.76 -15.96 8.38
C VAL A 571 -34.94 -16.89 8.70
N SER A 572 -36.08 -16.39 9.19
CA SER A 572 -37.28 -17.20 9.46
C SER A 572 -37.80 -18.02 8.27
N CYS A 573 -37.46 -17.66 7.03
CA CYS A 573 -37.75 -18.45 5.83
C CYS A 573 -36.50 -18.94 5.10
N HIS A 574 -35.34 -18.32 5.35
CA HIS A 574 -34.07 -18.55 4.66
C HIS A 574 -33.02 -19.22 5.57
N ASP A 575 -33.42 -20.22 6.34
CA ASP A 575 -32.55 -20.98 7.24
C ASP A 575 -32.30 -22.44 6.76
N TYR A 576 -31.43 -23.18 7.45
CA TYR A 576 -31.22 -24.61 7.27
C TYR A 576 -32.52 -25.39 7.51
N GLY A 577 -32.88 -26.24 6.55
CA GLY A 577 -34.11 -27.03 6.59
C GLY A 577 -35.35 -26.28 6.07
N GLU A 578 -35.26 -24.97 5.86
CA GLU A 578 -36.35 -24.18 5.29
C GLU A 578 -36.33 -24.16 3.75
N LYS A 579 -37.52 -24.19 3.16
CA LYS A 579 -37.70 -24.32 1.70
C LYS A 579 -37.07 -23.16 0.91
N ALA A 580 -37.07 -21.93 1.44
CA ALA A 580 -36.39 -20.82 0.76
C ALA A 580 -34.87 -20.81 1.03
N GLY A 581 -34.44 -21.38 2.16
CA GLY A 581 -33.05 -21.67 2.50
C GLY A 581 -32.34 -22.60 1.51
N GLU A 582 -33.04 -23.58 0.94
CA GLU A 582 -32.51 -24.44 -0.14
C GLU A 582 -32.03 -23.65 -1.37
N LYS A 583 -32.67 -22.51 -1.66
CA LYS A 583 -32.36 -21.63 -2.78
C LYS A 583 -31.25 -20.63 -2.41
N ILE A 584 -31.42 -19.98 -1.27
CA ILE A 584 -30.46 -19.06 -0.66
C ILE A 584 -30.64 -19.12 0.87
N ASN A 585 -29.60 -19.55 1.57
CA ASN A 585 -29.56 -19.55 3.03
C ASN A 585 -28.95 -18.22 3.51
N LEU A 586 -29.65 -17.52 4.41
CA LEU A 586 -29.27 -16.20 4.94
C LEU A 586 -28.91 -16.24 6.42
N ALA A 587 -28.73 -17.43 7.00
CA ALA A 587 -28.33 -17.60 8.39
C ALA A 587 -26.88 -17.14 8.66
N GLY A 588 -26.68 -16.56 9.85
CA GLY A 588 -25.39 -16.05 10.33
C GLY A 588 -24.41 -17.12 10.83
N ASP A 589 -24.70 -18.40 10.59
CA ASP A 589 -23.88 -19.53 11.03
C ASP A 589 -22.45 -19.45 10.53
N ARG A 590 -21.49 -19.51 11.45
CA ARG A 590 -20.07 -19.36 11.16
C ARG A 590 -19.49 -20.66 10.60
N GLY A 591 -19.02 -20.61 9.35
CA GLY A 591 -18.18 -21.64 8.75
C GLY A 591 -16.69 -21.37 8.95
N THR A 592 -15.86 -22.09 8.19
CA THR A 592 -14.39 -22.07 8.26
C THR A 592 -13.77 -20.68 8.09
N VAL A 593 -14.32 -19.84 7.21
CA VAL A 593 -13.80 -18.49 6.92
C VAL A 593 -14.89 -17.44 7.02
N PHE A 594 -16.04 -17.66 6.39
CA PHE A 594 -17.17 -16.73 6.42
C PHE A 594 -18.39 -17.39 7.07
N CYS A 595 -19.42 -16.60 7.41
CA CYS A 595 -20.73 -17.16 7.72
C CYS A 595 -21.50 -17.54 6.45
N THR A 596 -22.52 -18.37 6.62
CA THR A 596 -23.27 -18.99 5.51
C THR A 596 -23.92 -17.98 4.59
N SER A 597 -24.63 -16.98 5.12
CA SER A 597 -25.27 -15.92 4.31
C SER A 597 -24.30 -15.20 3.38
N TYR A 598 -23.09 -14.87 3.86
CA TYR A 598 -22.07 -14.20 3.05
C TYR A 598 -21.55 -15.12 1.95
N ALA A 599 -21.22 -16.37 2.29
CA ALA A 599 -20.76 -17.36 1.32
C ALA A 599 -21.83 -17.71 0.26
N GLU A 600 -23.11 -17.71 0.65
CA GLU A 600 -24.26 -17.87 -0.25
C GLU A 600 -24.44 -16.68 -1.18
N LEU A 601 -24.40 -15.45 -0.66
CA LEU A 601 -24.54 -14.22 -1.44
C LEU A 601 -23.34 -13.94 -2.38
N ARG A 602 -22.12 -14.32 -1.99
CA ARG A 602 -20.88 -14.16 -2.78
C ARG A 602 -20.56 -15.34 -3.69
N GLY A 603 -20.99 -16.56 -3.33
CA GLY A 603 -20.77 -17.79 -4.09
C GLY A 603 -21.79 -18.05 -5.19
N LYS A 604 -22.95 -17.38 -5.15
CA LYS A 604 -24.03 -17.45 -6.15
C LYS A 604 -24.26 -16.05 -6.77
N PRO A 605 -24.83 -15.95 -7.99
CA PRO A 605 -25.07 -14.68 -8.67
C PRO A 605 -26.28 -13.92 -8.09
N TRP A 606 -26.15 -13.47 -6.84
CA TRP A 606 -27.13 -12.64 -6.13
C TRP A 606 -26.72 -11.17 -6.10
N ILE A 607 -25.46 -10.90 -5.81
CA ILE A 607 -24.88 -9.54 -5.88
C ILE A 607 -23.88 -9.44 -7.03
N ASN A 608 -23.70 -8.24 -7.58
CA ASN A 608 -22.76 -7.96 -8.66
C ASN A 608 -21.70 -6.96 -8.18
N VAL A 609 -20.56 -7.47 -7.70
CA VAL A 609 -19.43 -6.67 -7.20
C VAL A 609 -18.14 -7.08 -7.91
N PRO A 610 -17.22 -6.15 -8.21
CA PRO A 610 -16.01 -6.46 -8.96
C PRO A 610 -15.02 -7.34 -8.19
N GLY A 611 -15.02 -7.27 -6.85
CA GLY A 611 -13.86 -7.68 -6.06
C GLY A 611 -12.67 -6.80 -6.45
N ALA A 612 -11.50 -7.38 -6.61
CA ALA A 612 -10.39 -6.71 -7.29
C ALA A 612 -10.74 -6.31 -8.75
N GLY A 613 -11.54 -7.11 -9.46
CA GLY A 613 -12.06 -6.75 -10.78
C GLY A 613 -11.01 -6.36 -11.84
N PRO A 614 -11.38 -5.61 -12.89
CA PRO A 614 -10.46 -5.13 -13.91
C PRO A 614 -9.77 -3.81 -13.50
N PHE A 615 -8.65 -3.48 -14.12
CA PHE A 615 -7.91 -2.23 -13.94
C PHE A 615 -8.61 -0.95 -14.46
N LYS A 616 -9.60 -1.10 -15.35
CA LYS A 616 -10.31 0.02 -16.00
C LYS A 616 -11.36 0.64 -15.08
N THR A 617 -11.61 1.94 -15.18
CA THR A 617 -12.81 2.57 -14.61
C THR A 617 -14.08 1.83 -15.05
N LEU A 618 -15.02 1.60 -14.13
CA LEU A 618 -16.31 0.97 -14.42
C LEU A 618 -17.36 2.05 -14.71
N MET A 619 -18.36 1.70 -15.51
CA MET A 619 -19.43 2.64 -15.87
C MET A 619 -20.39 2.83 -14.68
N PRO A 620 -21.03 4.01 -14.55
CA PRO A 620 -22.06 4.23 -13.54
C PRO A 620 -23.15 3.15 -13.57
N LYS A 621 -23.60 2.75 -12.38
CA LYS A 621 -24.65 1.72 -12.15
C LYS A 621 -24.36 0.33 -12.76
N SER A 622 -23.16 0.06 -13.30
CA SER A 622 -22.83 -1.23 -13.93
C SER A 622 -22.48 -2.35 -12.94
N TRP A 623 -22.32 -2.01 -11.66
CA TRP A 623 -22.03 -2.90 -10.53
C TRP A 623 -22.64 -2.31 -9.26
N GLY A 624 -22.49 -2.99 -8.13
CA GLY A 624 -23.05 -2.57 -6.85
C GLY A 624 -24.55 -2.86 -6.73
N SER A 625 -25.24 -2.09 -5.91
CA SER A 625 -26.65 -2.24 -5.56
C SER A 625 -27.57 -2.20 -6.78
N HIS A 626 -27.47 -1.18 -7.64
CA HIS A 626 -28.28 -1.06 -8.87
C HIS A 626 -28.19 -2.29 -9.79
N ALA A 627 -27.01 -2.92 -9.87
CA ALA A 627 -26.77 -4.07 -10.74
C ALA A 627 -26.99 -5.43 -10.05
N SER A 628 -27.35 -5.43 -8.76
CA SER A 628 -27.48 -6.64 -7.94
C SER A 628 -28.90 -7.18 -7.95
N ARG A 629 -29.05 -8.43 -8.42
CA ARG A 629 -30.33 -9.15 -8.43
C ARG A 629 -30.99 -9.22 -7.06
N PHE A 630 -30.20 -9.33 -5.99
CA PHE A 630 -30.68 -9.33 -4.62
C PHE A 630 -31.42 -8.02 -4.28
N VAL A 631 -30.80 -6.86 -4.54
CA VAL A 631 -31.40 -5.54 -4.30
C VAL A 631 -32.67 -5.35 -5.12
N LYS A 632 -32.71 -5.86 -6.37
CA LYS A 632 -33.95 -5.85 -7.15
C LYS A 632 -35.10 -6.58 -6.45
N VAL A 633 -34.85 -7.74 -5.81
CA VAL A 633 -35.88 -8.45 -5.02
C VAL A 633 -36.29 -7.64 -3.78
N LEU A 634 -35.36 -6.92 -3.14
CA LEU A 634 -35.69 -6.05 -2.00
C LEU A 634 -36.56 -4.84 -2.39
N LEU A 635 -36.51 -4.42 -3.66
CA LEU A 635 -37.30 -3.30 -4.18
C LEU A 635 -38.63 -3.72 -4.80
N ASP A 636 -38.64 -4.85 -5.54
CA ASP A 636 -39.82 -5.35 -6.25
C ASP A 636 -40.71 -6.26 -5.38
N GLY A 637 -40.17 -6.81 -4.29
CA GLY A 637 -40.79 -7.86 -3.48
C GLY A 637 -40.49 -9.29 -3.98
N HIS A 638 -41.06 -10.26 -3.28
CA HIS A 638 -40.98 -11.69 -3.61
C HIS A 638 -41.97 -12.08 -4.72
N GLY A 639 -42.94 -11.22 -5.01
CA GLY A 639 -44.03 -11.51 -5.96
C GLY A 639 -45.15 -12.34 -5.33
N ASP A 640 -45.28 -12.28 -3.99
CA ASP A 640 -46.29 -12.98 -3.20
C ASP A 640 -46.86 -11.99 -2.19
N GLU A 641 -48.13 -11.63 -2.33
CA GLU A 641 -48.75 -10.57 -1.54
C GLU A 641 -48.80 -10.88 -0.03
N GLU A 642 -48.81 -12.14 0.39
CA GLU A 642 -48.78 -12.49 1.82
C GLU A 642 -47.36 -12.30 2.38
N ILE A 643 -46.33 -12.75 1.67
CA ILE A 643 -44.93 -12.55 2.07
C ILE A 643 -44.56 -11.08 2.06
N ASP A 644 -44.93 -10.34 1.01
CA ASP A 644 -44.57 -8.93 0.82
C ASP A 644 -45.35 -7.98 1.76
N ARG A 645 -46.43 -8.46 2.40
CA ARG A 645 -47.07 -7.77 3.55
C ARG A 645 -46.38 -8.07 4.89
N GLN A 646 -45.68 -9.20 5.02
CA GLN A 646 -45.00 -9.62 6.25
C GLN A 646 -43.56 -9.09 6.33
N VAL A 647 -42.82 -9.10 5.22
CA VAL A 647 -41.42 -8.66 5.16
C VAL A 647 -41.34 -7.24 4.59
N LYS A 648 -41.24 -6.25 5.48
CA LYS A 648 -41.00 -4.85 5.11
C LYS A 648 -39.74 -4.32 5.79
N LEU A 649 -38.72 -4.02 4.98
CA LEU A 649 -37.51 -3.36 5.45
C LEU A 649 -37.79 -1.90 5.82
N ASP A 650 -37.20 -1.45 6.93
CA ASP A 650 -37.03 -0.04 7.25
C ASP A 650 -35.84 0.56 6.47
N GLU A 651 -35.77 1.90 6.40
CA GLU A 651 -34.77 2.62 5.58
C GLU A 651 -33.33 2.27 5.98
N GLU A 652 -33.06 2.16 7.28
CA GLU A 652 -31.74 1.76 7.80
C GLU A 652 -31.41 0.31 7.42
N SER A 653 -32.36 -0.63 7.58
CA SER A 653 -32.20 -2.02 7.17
C SER A 653 -31.89 -2.15 5.67
N PHE A 654 -32.53 -1.34 4.82
CA PHE A 654 -32.25 -1.31 3.39
C PHE A 654 -30.86 -0.69 3.09
N ASP A 655 -30.56 0.48 3.64
CA ASP A 655 -29.30 1.20 3.41
C ASP A 655 -28.08 0.37 3.83
N ARG A 656 -28.19 -0.38 4.94
CA ARG A 656 -27.17 -1.33 5.41
C ARG A 656 -26.80 -2.38 4.38
N ILE A 657 -27.80 -2.94 3.69
CA ILE A 657 -27.58 -3.95 2.65
C ILE A 657 -26.99 -3.34 1.38
N VAL A 658 -27.55 -2.22 0.89
CA VAL A 658 -27.04 -1.61 -0.36
C VAL A 658 -25.65 -1.02 -0.16
N THR A 659 -25.39 -0.36 0.97
CA THR A 659 -24.06 0.16 1.34
C THR A 659 -23.02 -0.95 1.36
N TRP A 660 -23.32 -2.10 1.99
CA TRP A 660 -22.40 -3.26 2.00
C TRP A 660 -22.04 -3.71 0.59
N ILE A 661 -23.03 -3.87 -0.29
CA ILE A 661 -22.82 -4.27 -1.69
C ILE A 661 -21.99 -3.22 -2.44
N ASP A 662 -22.30 -1.94 -2.24
CA ASP A 662 -21.65 -0.81 -2.92
C ASP A 662 -20.18 -0.63 -2.52
N ILE A 663 -19.80 -0.88 -1.27
CA ILE A 663 -18.41 -0.83 -0.82
C ILE A 663 -17.62 -2.12 -1.13
N ASN A 664 -18.03 -2.87 -2.17
CA ASN A 664 -17.42 -4.11 -2.66
C ASN A 664 -17.62 -5.37 -1.77
N ALA A 665 -18.60 -5.31 -0.87
CA ALA A 665 -19.03 -6.38 0.02
C ALA A 665 -17.92 -7.00 0.91
N PRO A 666 -17.20 -6.20 1.73
CA PRO A 666 -16.24 -6.70 2.72
C PRO A 666 -16.91 -7.65 3.74
N TYR A 667 -16.11 -8.42 4.48
CA TYR A 667 -16.59 -9.26 5.58
C TYR A 667 -15.93 -8.92 6.91
N TYR A 668 -14.60 -9.08 6.98
CA TYR A 668 -13.83 -8.86 8.21
C TYR A 668 -13.48 -7.37 8.39
N PRO A 669 -13.67 -6.80 9.60
CA PRO A 669 -13.26 -5.43 9.88
C PRO A 669 -11.73 -5.27 10.00
N SER A 670 -11.02 -6.33 10.43
CA SER A 670 -9.58 -6.29 10.73
C SER A 670 -8.82 -7.50 10.21
N TYR A 671 -7.57 -7.26 9.79
CA TYR A 671 -6.60 -8.29 9.40
C TYR A 671 -6.04 -9.08 10.58
N ALA A 672 -6.30 -8.68 11.83
CA ALA A 672 -5.88 -9.40 13.03
C ALA A 672 -6.53 -10.79 13.11
N SER A 673 -5.86 -11.76 13.72
CA SER A 673 -6.28 -13.15 13.78
C SER A 673 -5.92 -13.84 15.10
N ALA A 674 -6.97 -14.24 15.84
CA ALA A 674 -6.83 -15.19 16.94
C ALA A 674 -6.47 -16.63 16.48
N TYR A 675 -6.27 -16.83 15.18
CA TYR A 675 -6.16 -18.13 14.49
C TYR A 675 -4.99 -18.13 13.50
N ARG A 676 -3.92 -17.37 13.79
CA ARG A 676 -2.76 -17.08 12.90
C ARG A 676 -2.18 -18.28 12.14
N ASN A 677 -2.15 -19.45 12.78
CA ASN A 677 -1.59 -20.69 12.24
C ASN A 677 -2.63 -21.66 11.67
N ASN A 678 -3.93 -21.42 11.89
CA ASN A 678 -5.00 -22.27 11.37
C ASN A 678 -5.32 -21.90 9.91
N PRO A 679 -5.95 -22.81 9.13
CA PRO A 679 -6.31 -22.56 7.75
C PRO A 679 -6.98 -21.19 7.51
N TYR A 680 -6.46 -20.50 6.50
CA TYR A 680 -6.86 -19.15 6.08
C TYR A 680 -6.68 -18.04 7.14
N GLY A 681 -6.04 -18.34 8.27
CA GLY A 681 -5.99 -17.45 9.43
C GLY A 681 -7.34 -17.22 10.08
N ARG A 682 -8.36 -18.06 9.83
CA ARG A 682 -9.76 -17.84 10.27
C ARG A 682 -10.47 -19.09 10.81
N SER A 683 -10.00 -20.30 10.49
CA SER A 683 -10.64 -21.54 10.92
C SER A 683 -10.50 -21.77 12.43
N PRO A 684 -11.58 -22.10 13.16
CA PRO A 684 -11.46 -22.53 14.56
C PRO A 684 -10.76 -23.88 14.71
N LEU A 685 -10.93 -24.76 13.71
CA LEU A 685 -10.26 -26.06 13.63
C LEU A 685 -8.90 -25.94 12.92
N ASP A 686 -7.93 -26.74 13.35
CA ASP A 686 -6.63 -26.85 12.66
C ASP A 686 -6.73 -27.63 11.33
N GLY A 687 -5.64 -27.68 10.57
CA GLY A 687 -5.59 -28.36 9.28
C GLY A 687 -5.80 -29.88 9.34
N GLY A 688 -5.39 -30.54 10.44
CA GLY A 688 -5.60 -31.96 10.67
C GLY A 688 -7.06 -32.26 11.04
N GLN A 689 -7.65 -31.46 11.92
CA GLN A 689 -9.07 -31.52 12.29
C GLN A 689 -9.99 -31.28 11.10
N LEU A 690 -9.72 -30.25 10.27
CA LEU A 690 -10.47 -30.04 9.03
C LEU A 690 -10.30 -31.21 8.06
N LYS A 691 -9.07 -31.71 7.85
CA LYS A 691 -8.84 -32.88 7.00
C LYS A 691 -9.65 -34.09 7.48
N ARG A 692 -9.65 -34.36 8.80
CA ARG A 692 -10.44 -35.45 9.39
C ARG A 692 -11.94 -35.25 9.18
N LEU A 693 -12.43 -34.02 9.34
CA LEU A 693 -13.84 -33.68 9.07
C LEU A 693 -14.19 -33.91 7.59
N ALA A 694 -13.30 -33.58 6.65
CA ALA A 694 -13.48 -33.87 5.23
C ALA A 694 -13.48 -35.38 4.93
N GLU A 695 -12.59 -36.17 5.54
CA GLU A 695 -12.58 -37.63 5.42
C GLU A 695 -13.89 -38.24 5.94
N LEU A 696 -14.34 -37.79 7.13
CA LEU A 696 -15.58 -38.26 7.75
C LEU A 696 -16.82 -37.89 6.95
N THR A 697 -16.87 -36.70 6.34
CA THR A 697 -18.10 -36.17 5.72
C THR A 697 -18.11 -36.22 4.19
N GLY A 698 -16.95 -36.35 3.54
CA GLY A 698 -16.81 -36.13 2.09
C GLY A 698 -17.04 -34.67 1.66
N ALA A 699 -17.29 -33.75 2.60
CA ALA A 699 -17.52 -32.34 2.30
C ALA A 699 -16.19 -31.62 2.02
N LYS A 700 -16.25 -30.59 1.17
CA LYS A 700 -15.09 -29.74 0.90
C LYS A 700 -14.76 -28.88 2.12
N THR A 701 -13.47 -28.77 2.41
CA THR A 701 -12.89 -27.88 3.42
C THR A 701 -12.15 -26.69 2.83
N ASP A 702 -12.28 -26.45 1.52
CA ASP A 702 -12.04 -25.10 1.00
C ASP A 702 -12.96 -24.13 1.76
N GLY A 703 -12.43 -23.00 2.21
CA GLY A 703 -13.18 -22.10 3.10
C GLY A 703 -14.32 -21.33 2.42
N ARG A 704 -14.64 -21.66 1.16
CA ARG A 704 -15.85 -21.23 0.43
C ARG A 704 -17.05 -22.13 0.74
N SER A 705 -16.81 -23.30 1.32
CA SER A 705 -17.81 -24.30 1.68
C SER A 705 -18.74 -23.83 2.79
N THR A 706 -20.06 -23.93 2.55
CA THR A 706 -21.13 -23.74 3.54
C THR A 706 -21.53 -25.04 4.24
N ALA A 707 -20.74 -26.11 4.09
CA ALA A 707 -21.09 -27.45 4.59
C ALA A 707 -20.97 -27.60 6.12
N PHE A 708 -20.32 -26.65 6.80
CA PHE A 708 -20.04 -26.71 8.24
C PHE A 708 -20.62 -25.47 8.94
N SER A 709 -21.40 -25.68 10.00
CA SER A 709 -21.75 -24.65 10.98
C SER A 709 -21.04 -24.91 12.30
N PHE A 710 -20.27 -23.93 12.76
CA PHE A 710 -19.73 -23.86 14.13
C PHE A 710 -20.64 -23.03 15.05
N THR A 711 -21.82 -22.59 14.58
CA THR A 711 -22.82 -21.89 15.41
C THR A 711 -23.90 -22.85 15.88
N ARG A 712 -24.36 -23.74 14.99
CA ARG A 712 -25.31 -24.83 15.22
C ARG A 712 -24.77 -26.13 14.59
N PRO A 713 -23.81 -26.83 15.25
CA PRO A 713 -23.14 -28.02 14.73
C PRO A 713 -24.07 -29.06 14.08
N GLU A 714 -25.19 -29.34 14.73
CA GLU A 714 -26.21 -30.33 14.37
C GLU A 714 -26.98 -30.05 13.07
N VAL A 715 -27.01 -28.81 12.55
CA VAL A 715 -27.63 -28.50 11.25
C VAL A 715 -26.64 -28.42 10.09
N SER A 716 -25.35 -28.72 10.34
CA SER A 716 -24.30 -28.68 9.32
C SER A 716 -24.61 -29.60 8.13
N PRO A 717 -24.70 -29.08 6.88
CA PRO A 717 -25.03 -29.89 5.70
C PRO A 717 -24.11 -31.09 5.47
N ALA A 718 -22.85 -31.02 5.92
CA ALA A 718 -21.89 -32.13 5.87
C ALA A 718 -22.34 -33.39 6.64
N LEU A 719 -23.27 -33.26 7.60
CA LEU A 719 -23.83 -34.38 8.36
C LEU A 719 -24.97 -35.09 7.61
N ALA A 720 -25.56 -34.48 6.58
CA ALA A 720 -26.74 -35.01 5.88
C ALA A 720 -26.48 -36.33 5.12
N LYS A 721 -25.22 -36.73 4.93
CA LYS A 721 -24.87 -38.03 4.33
C LYS A 721 -25.16 -39.23 5.24
N PHE A 722 -25.18 -39.01 6.55
CA PHE A 722 -25.33 -40.08 7.54
C PHE A 722 -26.81 -40.36 7.73
N GLN A 723 -27.24 -41.58 7.43
CA GLN A 723 -28.64 -42.00 7.60
C GLN A 723 -28.98 -42.34 9.06
N ASP A 724 -27.96 -42.68 9.85
CA ASP A 724 -28.07 -43.00 11.27
C ASP A 724 -27.22 -42.02 12.09
N LYS A 725 -27.80 -41.47 13.15
CA LYS A 725 -27.10 -40.58 14.11
C LYS A 725 -26.29 -41.38 15.14
N ASP A 726 -26.51 -42.69 15.24
CA ASP A 726 -25.70 -43.57 16.07
C ASP A 726 -24.37 -43.99 15.39
N ASP A 727 -24.21 -43.72 14.09
CA ASP A 727 -22.99 -43.96 13.32
C ASP A 727 -21.75 -43.31 14.00
N PRO A 728 -20.64 -44.06 14.20
CA PRO A 728 -19.44 -43.53 14.85
C PRO A 728 -18.84 -42.32 14.12
N GLY A 729 -18.91 -42.28 12.79
CA GLY A 729 -18.43 -41.17 11.97
C GLY A 729 -19.33 -39.94 12.04
N TYR A 730 -20.66 -40.11 12.17
CA TYR A 730 -21.57 -38.99 12.49
C TYR A 730 -21.20 -38.38 13.84
N LYS A 731 -21.03 -39.22 14.87
CA LYS A 731 -20.67 -38.78 16.22
C LYS A 731 -19.31 -38.07 16.25
N GLU A 732 -18.31 -38.58 15.56
CA GLU A 732 -16.99 -37.96 15.46
C GLU A 732 -17.04 -36.62 14.69
N ALA A 733 -17.77 -36.55 13.57
CA ALA A 733 -17.93 -35.31 12.80
C ALA A 733 -18.68 -34.23 13.59
N LEU A 734 -19.76 -34.60 14.29
CA LEU A 734 -20.50 -33.68 15.16
C LEU A 734 -19.62 -33.21 16.34
N ALA A 735 -18.83 -34.09 16.94
CA ALA A 735 -17.90 -33.71 18.01
C ALA A 735 -16.82 -32.71 17.54
N LEU A 736 -16.29 -32.86 16.32
CA LEU A 736 -15.37 -31.88 15.72
C LEU A 736 -16.04 -30.52 15.48
N LEU A 737 -17.28 -30.51 14.99
CA LEU A 737 -18.06 -29.27 14.80
C LEU A 737 -18.37 -28.59 16.15
N GLN A 738 -18.72 -29.36 17.19
CA GLN A 738 -18.93 -28.88 18.55
C GLN A 738 -17.64 -28.36 19.20
N ALA A 739 -16.50 -29.00 18.94
CA ALA A 739 -15.19 -28.50 19.36
C ALA A 739 -14.86 -27.16 18.68
N GLY A 740 -15.12 -27.05 17.37
CA GLY A 740 -14.98 -25.79 16.63
C GLY A 740 -15.86 -24.67 17.20
N LYS A 741 -17.11 -24.99 17.59
CA LYS A 741 -17.98 -24.07 18.33
C LYS A 741 -17.36 -23.62 19.66
N GLY A 742 -16.96 -24.56 20.51
CA GLY A 742 -16.38 -24.26 21.82
C GLY A 742 -15.10 -23.43 21.73
N ILE A 743 -14.31 -23.63 20.68
CA ILE A 743 -13.11 -22.83 20.37
C ILE A 743 -13.50 -21.39 19.99
N LEU A 744 -14.51 -21.18 19.14
CA LEU A 744 -15.01 -19.83 18.82
C LEU A 744 -15.60 -19.12 20.04
N ASP A 745 -16.34 -19.83 20.88
CA ASP A 745 -16.96 -19.28 22.10
C ASP A 745 -15.90 -18.84 23.14
N GLN A 746 -14.76 -19.52 23.20
CA GLN A 746 -13.63 -19.18 24.09
C GLN A 746 -12.65 -18.16 23.50
N ARG A 747 -12.49 -18.18 22.17
CA ARG A 747 -11.54 -17.36 21.43
C ARG A 747 -12.23 -16.77 20.20
N PRO A 748 -12.92 -15.63 20.34
CA PRO A 748 -13.65 -15.01 19.25
C PRO A 748 -12.76 -14.69 18.05
N ARG A 749 -13.34 -14.64 16.84
CA ARG A 749 -12.69 -14.11 15.63
C ARG A 749 -12.90 -12.60 15.53
N ALA A 750 -12.15 -11.91 14.66
CA ALA A 750 -12.33 -10.48 14.40
C ALA A 750 -13.74 -10.07 13.88
N ASP A 751 -14.59 -11.01 13.46
CA ASP A 751 -16.01 -10.81 13.12
C ASP A 751 -16.97 -11.14 14.30
N MET A 752 -16.48 -11.14 15.53
CA MET A 752 -17.22 -11.52 16.74
C MET A 752 -17.01 -10.51 17.90
N PRO A 753 -18.04 -10.25 18.72
CA PRO A 753 -17.87 -9.52 19.98
C PRO A 753 -16.84 -10.20 20.90
N GLY A 754 -16.07 -9.39 21.65
CA GLY A 754 -15.05 -9.91 22.57
C GLY A 754 -13.78 -10.42 21.89
N PHE A 755 -13.54 -10.07 20.62
CA PHE A 755 -12.25 -10.32 19.98
C PHE A 755 -11.13 -9.48 20.65
N GLU A 756 -10.02 -10.13 20.94
CA GLU A 756 -8.80 -9.53 21.46
C GLU A 756 -7.58 -10.07 20.69
N LEU A 757 -6.48 -9.29 20.65
CA LEU A 757 -5.21 -9.76 20.14
C LEU A 757 -4.63 -10.79 21.12
N VAL A 758 -4.44 -12.02 20.66
CA VAL A 758 -3.95 -13.15 21.49
C VAL A 758 -2.67 -13.78 20.95
N ASP A 759 -2.22 -13.38 19.76
CA ASP A 759 -0.94 -13.80 19.18
C ASP A 759 0.13 -12.74 19.50
N GLN A 760 1.24 -13.18 20.09
CA GLN A 760 2.30 -12.29 20.56
C GLN A 760 2.88 -11.41 19.43
N ILE A 761 2.95 -11.91 18.20
CA ILE A 761 3.47 -11.15 17.06
C ILE A 761 2.49 -10.02 16.71
N GLU A 762 1.19 -10.27 16.75
CA GLU A 762 0.18 -9.24 16.45
C GLU A 762 0.09 -8.19 17.56
N ILE A 763 0.29 -8.59 18.82
CA ILE A 763 0.41 -7.67 19.97
C ILE A 763 1.63 -6.75 19.81
N GLU A 764 2.78 -7.29 19.40
CA GLU A 764 4.01 -6.51 19.16
C GLU A 764 3.89 -5.60 17.93
N GLN A 765 3.25 -6.07 16.85
CA GLN A 765 2.91 -5.25 15.68
C GLN A 765 2.01 -4.06 16.07
N GLU A 766 0.99 -4.29 16.90
CA GLU A 766 0.11 -3.22 17.38
C GLU A 766 0.85 -2.23 18.26
N ALA A 767 1.65 -2.70 19.22
CA ALA A 767 2.44 -1.84 20.10
C ALA A 767 3.42 -0.96 19.30
N LYS A 768 4.05 -1.52 18.25
CA LYS A 768 4.92 -0.77 17.33
C LYS A 768 4.14 0.31 16.57
N TYR A 769 2.97 -0.02 16.03
CA TYR A 769 2.11 0.95 15.32
C TYR A 769 1.67 2.10 16.24
N GLN A 770 1.17 1.79 17.43
CA GLN A 770 0.73 2.81 18.41
C GLN A 770 1.88 3.71 18.86
N ALA A 771 3.08 3.17 19.08
CA ALA A 771 4.27 3.96 19.41
C ALA A 771 4.68 4.91 18.26
N ARG A 772 4.53 4.48 17.00
CA ARG A 772 4.82 5.31 15.83
C ARG A 772 3.81 6.45 15.66
N LEU A 773 2.51 6.18 15.83
CA LEU A 773 1.45 7.18 15.79
C LEU A 773 1.61 8.26 16.90
N GLN A 774 2.03 7.86 18.11
CA GLN A 774 2.36 8.79 19.19
C GLN A 774 3.57 9.68 18.86
N LEU A 775 4.60 9.09 18.24
CA LEU A 775 5.79 9.83 17.82
C LEU A 775 5.49 10.82 16.69
N GLU A 776 4.70 10.42 15.69
CA GLU A 776 4.24 11.28 14.61
C GLU A 776 3.40 12.45 15.14
N THR A 777 2.47 12.19 16.06
CA THR A 777 1.70 13.23 16.75
C THR A 777 2.63 14.25 17.42
N ALA A 778 3.66 13.79 18.13
CA ALA A 778 4.62 14.65 18.80
C ALA A 778 5.59 15.38 17.84
N MET A 779 5.89 14.82 16.67
CA MET A 779 6.62 15.50 15.58
C MET A 779 5.75 16.62 14.99
N ARG A 780 4.52 16.31 14.65
CA ARG A 780 3.53 17.24 14.11
C ARG A 780 3.28 18.42 15.04
N GLU A 781 3.15 18.19 16.35
CA GLU A 781 3.07 19.24 17.37
C GLU A 781 4.35 20.10 17.42
N ALA A 782 5.54 19.51 17.33
CA ALA A 782 6.79 20.27 17.31
C ALA A 782 6.88 21.18 16.08
N ILE A 783 6.62 20.65 14.89
CA ILE A 783 6.63 21.39 13.62
C ILE A 783 5.59 22.52 13.64
N ALA A 784 4.37 22.24 14.11
CA ALA A 784 3.30 23.23 14.26
C ALA A 784 3.66 24.40 15.19
N ASN A 785 4.57 24.18 16.13
CA ASN A 785 5.09 25.19 17.06
C ASN A 785 6.45 25.78 16.64
N GLY A 786 6.96 25.45 15.44
CA GLY A 786 8.26 25.93 14.95
C GLY A 786 9.47 25.36 15.71
N GLN A 787 9.31 24.21 16.34
CA GLN A 787 10.35 23.52 17.11
C GLN A 787 11.05 22.46 16.25
N ARG A 788 12.31 22.13 16.57
CA ARG A 788 12.99 20.94 16.05
C ARG A 788 12.82 19.76 16.99
N ARG A 789 12.42 18.62 16.45
CA ARG A 789 12.35 17.35 17.17
C ARG A 789 13.05 16.26 16.36
N TYR A 790 13.88 15.46 17.03
CA TYR A 790 14.58 14.32 16.45
C TYR A 790 13.97 13.04 17.01
N GLU A 791 13.99 11.94 16.25
CA GLU A 791 13.50 10.65 16.75
C GLU A 791 14.44 10.00 17.78
N SER A 792 15.75 10.07 17.53
CA SER A 792 16.78 9.64 18.47
C SER A 792 17.57 10.83 19.01
N GLU A 793 18.16 10.68 20.19
CA GLU A 793 19.19 11.61 20.66
C GLU A 793 20.50 11.48 19.87
N ASP A 794 20.73 10.35 19.19
CA ASP A 794 21.92 10.12 18.35
C ASP A 794 22.01 11.12 17.18
N VAL A 795 20.86 11.55 16.62
CA VAL A 795 20.82 12.57 15.56
C VAL A 795 21.42 13.91 16.04
N ARG A 796 21.32 14.22 17.35
CA ARG A 796 21.89 15.45 17.91
C ARG A 796 23.43 15.45 17.97
N GLN A 797 24.08 14.33 17.69
CA GLN A 797 25.54 14.21 17.67
C GLN A 797 26.15 14.33 16.26
N ALA A 798 25.32 14.55 15.23
CA ALA A 798 25.79 15.01 13.92
C ALA A 798 26.35 16.45 14.05
N PRO A 799 27.62 16.70 13.67
CA PRO A 799 28.30 17.99 13.87
C PRO A 799 27.96 19.07 12.83
#